data_AF-A0A968PXQ6-F1
#
_entry.id   AF-A0A968PXQ6-F1
#
_cell.length_a   1.000
_cell.length_b   1.000
_cell.length_c   1.000
_cell.angle_alpha   90.00
_cell.angle_beta   90.00
_cell.angle_gamma   90.00
#
_symmetry.space_group_name_H-M   'P 1'
#
loop_
_entity.id
_entity.type
_entity.pdbx_description
1 polymer ?
#
loop_
_entity_poly.entity_id
_entity_poly.type
_entity_poly.pdbx_seq_one_letter_code
_entity_poly.pdbx_strand_id
1 'polypeptide(L)'
;MEFWFKFQQWLEAFIEAQVCLPTCDAATLDAAIALDAGVAILAQELWLTQLQLQALADRSDNPKPNILADLEFRLIPEYHYKLAKFRQQIVESMSGVEPDSGQWRRSQQQELQQKLYTTELQIIQAIRASDRSSEIEPHALKHDAAGSLTWETVSQLLSKPTSANSELSGSGIVPLQILLHIPTLNPEDNLLGLADIFKELEARLQHFCRTYATQGRPVQLLARDWFSSTFSGKAAINDLFTLLKTESILALESDVFAETLYLHLGYWGFSCADYRYQPSALEIDLRECLNSFAKKSAMDWWKGLKQSTAKGISPEQYSQNYDPGTVQIFIDNLKAIEQEQKVRQSGMTANPLDLLYTFQPQDFTRLREHIANFYCILLGLHLDEYFLLNLMPKSRLRPLLPQMLSRLVADMPPQEIAQVEKQIVMRYQLLYKLLAEREPFSYPDLFLDLALSLSDLPEQAWSKSQIANSITSWLELRGISHMHGVSEFANLLDAITANATLADRGYLNKLNQCLAAIGHNRSISLGATWVAQGASKYEADDYKGAIADFTQAIELDNLHVEAYLQRGQAYTNLGKYQQAIDDYSKAIELRPNSAKAYNYRGNAYRELGECKIAIADYDRSLTIDPNSTTAKSDRRITLDIM
;
A
#
# COMPACT_ATOMS: atom_id res chain seq x y z
N MET A 1 5.99 27.39 -14.41
CA MET A 1 7.37 26.95 -14.13
C MET A 1 7.62 27.09 -12.64
N GLU A 2 7.44 28.27 -12.03
CA GLU A 2 7.65 28.47 -10.58
C GLU A 2 6.87 27.49 -9.67
N PHE A 3 5.55 27.39 -9.84
CA PHE A 3 4.73 26.48 -9.01
C PHE A 3 5.22 25.03 -9.04
N TRP A 4 5.42 24.48 -10.24
CA TRP A 4 5.82 23.08 -10.41
C TRP A 4 7.27 22.84 -10.00
N PHE A 5 8.12 23.85 -10.14
CA PHE A 5 9.49 23.83 -9.62
C PHE A 5 9.50 23.74 -8.09
N LYS A 6 8.75 24.61 -7.40
CA LYS A 6 8.59 24.56 -5.94
C LYS A 6 7.97 23.25 -5.47
N PHE A 7 6.97 22.76 -6.21
CA PHE A 7 6.36 21.47 -5.93
C PHE A 7 7.36 20.31 -6.04
N GLN A 8 8.20 20.30 -7.08
CA GLN A 8 9.24 19.30 -7.24
C GLN A 8 10.27 19.36 -6.10
N GLN A 9 10.74 20.56 -5.75
CA GLN A 9 11.67 20.76 -4.63
C GLN A 9 11.10 20.21 -3.32
N TRP A 10 9.81 20.46 -3.07
CA TRP A 10 9.14 19.90 -1.90
C TRP A 10 9.07 18.38 -1.93
N LEU A 11 8.71 17.76 -3.06
CA LEU A 11 8.69 16.30 -3.19
C LEU A 11 10.07 15.68 -2.93
N GLU A 12 11.12 16.29 -3.45
CA GLU A 12 12.50 15.87 -3.23
C GLU A 12 12.87 15.93 -1.73
N ALA A 13 12.60 17.07 -1.08
CA ALA A 13 12.81 17.22 0.36
C ALA A 13 11.95 16.24 1.18
N PHE A 14 10.72 15.96 0.75
CA PHE A 14 9.81 15.03 1.41
C PHE A 14 10.30 13.58 1.34
N ILE A 15 10.91 13.17 0.22
CA ILE A 15 11.53 11.85 0.11
C ILE A 15 12.71 11.71 1.08
N GLU A 16 13.54 12.75 1.20
CA GLU A 16 14.69 12.78 2.09
C GLU A 16 14.31 12.89 3.57
N ALA A 17 13.13 13.46 3.86
CA ALA A 17 12.61 13.55 5.21
C ALA A 17 12.49 12.16 5.84
N GLN A 18 12.94 12.04 7.09
CA GLN A 18 12.83 10.80 7.86
C GLN A 18 11.41 10.25 7.77
N VAL A 19 11.25 8.95 7.58
CA VAL A 19 9.94 8.30 7.58
C VAL A 19 9.43 8.15 9.02
N CYS A 20 8.12 8.23 9.23
CA CYS A 20 7.51 7.98 10.55
C CYS A 20 7.56 6.48 10.84
N LEU A 21 8.70 6.04 11.35
CA LEU A 21 8.92 4.64 11.63
C LEU A 21 8.45 4.30 13.05
N PRO A 22 7.65 3.23 13.22
CA PRO A 22 7.42 2.65 14.54
C PRO A 22 8.76 2.47 15.29
N THR A 23 8.78 2.71 16.59
CA THR A 23 10.00 2.72 17.42
C THR A 23 10.77 1.40 17.53
N CYS A 24 10.26 0.29 16.98
CA CYS A 24 10.93 -1.01 17.01
C CYS A 24 11.72 -1.26 15.71
N ASP A 25 13.04 -1.51 15.80
CA ASP A 25 13.87 -1.91 14.66
C ASP A 25 14.04 -3.44 14.58
N ALA A 26 14.34 -3.92 13.36
CA ALA A 26 14.48 -5.34 13.05
C ALA A 26 15.72 -5.96 13.70
N ALA A 27 16.81 -5.19 13.87
CA ALA A 27 18.08 -5.68 14.39
C ALA A 27 17.99 -6.06 15.87
N THR A 28 17.18 -5.33 16.64
CA THR A 28 16.89 -5.63 18.04
C THR A 28 16.02 -6.88 18.17
N LEU A 29 15.07 -7.06 17.24
CA LEU A 29 14.22 -8.25 17.15
C LEU A 29 15.03 -9.48 16.68
N ASP A 30 15.91 -9.33 15.70
CA ASP A 30 16.74 -10.39 15.12
C ASP A 30 17.86 -10.85 16.08
N ALA A 31 18.49 -9.93 16.81
CA ALA A 31 19.45 -10.27 17.87
C ALA A 31 18.77 -11.02 19.04
N ALA A 32 17.49 -10.74 19.30
CA ALA A 32 16.67 -11.44 20.29
C ALA A 32 16.15 -12.79 19.78
N ILE A 33 15.84 -12.92 18.48
CA ILE A 33 15.45 -14.18 17.80
C ILE A 33 16.62 -15.16 17.74
N ALA A 34 17.86 -14.68 17.60
CA ALA A 34 19.07 -15.50 17.57
C ALA A 34 19.39 -16.17 18.92
N LEU A 35 18.79 -15.71 20.02
CA LEU A 35 18.98 -16.19 21.38
C LEU A 35 17.64 -16.69 21.93
N ASP A 36 17.17 -17.86 21.50
CA ASP A 36 16.04 -18.62 22.07
C ASP A 36 14.66 -17.89 22.11
N ALA A 37 13.62 -18.55 21.55
CA ALA A 37 12.27 -18.00 21.42
C ALA A 37 11.61 -17.59 22.75
N GLY A 38 12.03 -18.19 23.87
CA GLY A 38 11.58 -17.79 25.22
C GLY A 38 12.19 -16.48 25.72
N VAL A 39 13.42 -16.16 25.31
CA VAL A 39 14.11 -14.90 25.67
C VAL A 39 13.69 -13.77 24.74
N ALA A 40 13.30 -14.05 23.49
CA ALA A 40 12.71 -13.07 22.58
C ALA A 40 11.44 -12.42 23.15
N ILE A 41 10.56 -13.22 23.77
CA ILE A 41 9.34 -12.73 24.43
C ILE A 41 9.69 -11.90 25.68
N LEU A 42 10.64 -12.38 26.49
CA LEU A 42 11.09 -11.65 27.69
C LEU A 42 11.83 -10.35 27.37
N ALA A 43 12.65 -10.30 26.32
CA ALA A 43 13.40 -9.12 25.90
C ALA A 43 12.48 -8.07 25.28
N GLN A 44 11.48 -8.49 24.51
CA GLN A 44 10.46 -7.61 23.94
C GLN A 44 9.54 -7.05 25.04
N GLU A 45 9.17 -7.86 26.04
CA GLU A 45 8.43 -7.41 27.22
C GLU A 45 9.26 -6.49 28.15
N LEU A 46 10.55 -6.78 28.39
CA LEU A 46 11.45 -5.88 29.14
C LEU A 46 11.67 -4.56 28.42
N TRP A 47 11.82 -4.59 27.09
CA TRP A 47 12.02 -3.42 26.25
C TRP A 47 10.77 -2.53 26.19
N LEU A 48 9.57 -3.11 26.05
CA LEU A 48 8.29 -2.39 26.14
C LEU A 48 8.10 -1.75 27.51
N THR A 49 8.47 -2.47 28.58
CA THR A 49 8.46 -1.93 29.95
C THR A 49 9.48 -0.80 30.11
N GLN A 50 10.67 -0.90 29.49
CA GLN A 50 11.74 0.09 29.57
C GLN A 50 11.44 1.36 28.76
N LEU A 51 10.78 1.24 27.60
CA LEU A 51 10.21 2.36 26.83
C LEU A 51 9.07 3.06 27.57
N GLN A 52 8.19 2.30 28.23
CA GLN A 52 7.15 2.85 29.10
C GLN A 52 7.77 3.62 30.28
N LEU A 53 8.83 3.08 30.90
CA LEU A 53 9.55 3.73 32.00
C LEU A 53 10.36 4.95 31.56
N GLN A 54 11.01 4.95 30.39
CA GLN A 54 11.72 6.11 29.84
C GLN A 54 10.76 7.22 29.42
N ALA A 55 9.66 6.90 28.71
CA ALA A 55 8.65 7.87 28.31
C ALA A 55 7.88 8.47 29.50
N LEU A 56 7.94 7.84 30.69
CA LEU A 56 7.41 8.35 31.95
C LEU A 56 8.48 9.09 32.79
N ALA A 57 9.75 8.68 32.73
CA ALA A 57 10.87 9.36 33.39
C ALA A 57 11.22 10.69 32.73
N ASP A 58 11.14 10.78 31.39
CA ASP A 58 11.33 12.01 30.62
C ASP A 58 10.19 13.05 30.80
N ARG A 59 9.12 12.69 31.53
CA ARG A 59 7.97 13.58 31.84
C ARG A 59 8.11 14.37 33.15
N SER A 60 9.19 14.22 33.90
CA SER A 60 9.39 15.00 35.12
C SER A 60 10.74 15.71 35.13
N ASP A 61 10.74 17.02 35.36
CA ASP A 61 11.98 17.78 35.65
C ASP A 61 12.70 17.26 36.92
N ASN A 62 12.05 16.38 37.70
CA ASN A 62 12.63 15.71 38.87
C ASN A 62 11.85 14.40 39.21
N PRO A 63 12.36 13.20 38.83
CA PRO A 63 11.62 11.96 39.05
C PRO A 63 11.55 11.61 40.53
N LYS A 64 10.33 11.58 41.10
CA LYS A 64 10.12 11.05 42.46
C LYS A 64 10.18 9.52 42.43
N PRO A 65 10.93 8.86 43.33
CA PRO A 65 11.18 7.41 43.30
C PRO A 65 9.93 6.51 43.48
N ASN A 66 8.77 7.07 43.85
CA ASN A 66 7.55 6.29 44.11
C ASN A 66 6.58 6.16 42.92
N ILE A 67 6.83 6.80 41.78
CA ILE A 67 5.94 6.70 40.60
C ILE A 67 6.06 5.32 39.93
N LEU A 68 7.26 4.74 39.92
CA LEU A 68 7.50 3.39 39.38
C LEU A 68 6.69 2.31 40.10
N ALA A 69 6.74 2.31 41.45
CA ALA A 69 6.05 1.32 42.26
C ALA A 69 4.52 1.45 42.18
N ASP A 70 4.01 2.66 42.01
CA ASP A 70 2.57 2.93 41.89
C ASP A 70 2.03 2.56 40.50
N LEU A 71 2.85 2.68 39.44
CA LEU A 71 2.51 2.23 38.08
C LEU A 71 2.57 0.70 37.93
N GLU A 72 3.54 0.02 38.56
CA GLU A 72 3.58 -1.44 38.65
C GLU A 72 2.37 -2.01 39.40
N PHE A 73 1.85 -1.29 40.40
CA PHE A 73 0.66 -1.70 41.16
C PHE A 73 -0.66 -1.47 40.40
N ARG A 74 -0.71 -0.49 39.49
CA ARG A 74 -1.92 -0.09 38.72
C ARG A 74 -2.11 -0.87 37.42
N LEU A 75 -1.07 -1.50 36.87
CA LEU A 75 -1.23 -2.48 35.79
C LEU A 75 -1.96 -3.72 36.36
N ILE A 76 -3.26 -3.78 36.09
CA ILE A 76 -4.27 -4.61 36.77
C ILE A 76 -3.82 -6.09 36.84
N PRO A 77 -3.94 -6.78 38.00
CA PRO A 77 -3.62 -8.21 38.19
C PRO A 77 -4.21 -9.17 37.16
N GLU A 78 -5.31 -8.76 36.52
CA GLU A 78 -5.97 -9.48 35.43
C GLU A 78 -5.08 -9.62 34.17
N TYR A 79 -4.24 -8.62 33.88
CA TYR A 79 -3.28 -8.69 32.76
C TYR A 79 -2.12 -9.62 33.06
N HIS A 80 -1.58 -9.61 34.28
CA HIS A 80 -0.59 -10.60 34.72
C HIS A 80 -1.12 -12.03 34.62
N TYR A 81 -2.39 -12.26 34.96
CA TYR A 81 -3.03 -13.58 34.83
C TYR A 81 -3.24 -13.99 33.35
N LYS A 82 -3.70 -13.08 32.50
CA LYS A 82 -3.84 -13.34 31.05
C LYS A 82 -2.48 -13.65 30.41
N LEU A 83 -1.43 -12.95 30.83
CA LEU A 83 -0.04 -13.16 30.40
C LEU A 83 0.50 -14.52 30.85
N ALA A 84 0.28 -14.90 32.12
CA ALA A 84 0.70 -16.19 32.65
C ALA A 84 0.01 -17.36 31.94
N LYS A 85 -1.28 -17.24 31.65
CA LYS A 85 -2.05 -18.24 30.89
C LYS A 85 -1.57 -18.35 29.43
N PHE A 86 -1.22 -17.23 28.81
CA PHE A 86 -0.66 -17.21 27.45
C PHE A 86 0.73 -17.89 27.39
N ARG A 87 1.61 -17.59 28.36
CA ARG A 87 2.91 -18.25 28.53
C ARG A 87 2.77 -19.77 28.64
N GLN A 88 1.81 -20.23 29.44
CA GLN A 88 1.55 -21.66 29.62
C GLN A 88 1.10 -22.33 28.31
N GLN A 89 0.21 -21.69 27.54
CA GLN A 89 -0.26 -22.22 26.25
C GLN A 89 0.84 -22.31 25.19
N ILE A 90 1.79 -21.37 25.17
CA ILE A 90 2.94 -21.41 24.25
C ILE A 90 3.87 -22.57 24.63
N VAL A 91 4.21 -22.71 25.90
CA VAL A 91 5.06 -23.81 26.40
C VAL A 91 4.45 -25.18 26.08
N GLU A 92 3.13 -25.33 26.25
CA GLU A 92 2.38 -26.54 25.91
C GLU A 92 2.33 -26.81 24.39
N SER A 93 2.28 -25.76 23.56
CA SER A 93 2.33 -25.88 22.08
C SER A 93 3.72 -26.17 21.51
N MET A 94 4.78 -25.88 22.28
CA MET A 94 6.18 -26.09 21.89
C MET A 94 6.70 -27.49 22.25
N SER A 95 6.08 -28.19 23.20
CA SER A 95 6.46 -29.55 23.58
C SER A 95 5.87 -30.58 22.60
N GLY A 96 6.47 -30.73 21.41
CA GLY A 96 6.16 -31.87 20.54
C GLY A 96 6.37 -31.75 19.03
N VAL A 97 6.93 -30.66 18.49
CA VAL A 97 7.07 -30.47 17.03
C VAL A 97 8.54 -30.30 16.65
N GLU A 98 9.02 -31.09 15.68
CA GLU A 98 10.38 -30.97 15.15
C GLU A 98 10.58 -29.63 14.38
N PRO A 99 11.70 -28.90 14.56
CA PRO A 99 11.81 -27.46 14.25
C PRO A 99 12.17 -27.09 12.79
N ASP A 100 12.01 -28.00 11.84
CA ASP A 100 12.86 -27.99 10.62
C ASP A 100 12.21 -27.58 9.29
N SER A 101 11.01 -26.98 9.29
CA SER A 101 10.51 -26.31 8.08
C SER A 101 10.43 -24.79 8.29
N GLY A 102 11.09 -24.02 7.41
CA GLY A 102 10.96 -22.56 7.37
C GLY A 102 9.50 -22.09 7.22
N GLN A 103 8.62 -22.98 6.78
CA GLN A 103 7.17 -22.80 6.68
C GLN A 103 6.48 -22.76 8.05
N TRP A 104 6.81 -23.68 8.97
CA TRP A 104 6.30 -23.64 10.34
C TRP A 104 6.75 -22.35 11.05
N ARG A 105 8.02 -21.96 10.88
CA ARG A 105 8.55 -20.71 11.44
C ARG A 105 7.79 -19.48 10.93
N ARG A 106 7.52 -19.38 9.62
CA ARG A 106 6.71 -18.27 9.05
C ARG A 106 5.29 -18.24 9.61
N SER A 107 4.62 -19.39 9.68
CA SER A 107 3.24 -19.47 10.20
C SER A 107 3.16 -19.10 11.68
N GLN A 108 4.10 -19.60 12.49
CA GLN A 108 4.16 -19.32 13.92
C GLN A 108 4.59 -17.88 14.20
N GLN A 109 5.52 -17.33 13.41
CA GLN A 109 5.92 -15.92 13.51
C GLN A 109 4.74 -14.99 13.19
N GLN A 110 3.98 -15.25 12.13
CA GLN A 110 2.77 -14.48 11.82
C GLN A 110 1.69 -14.57 12.91
N GLU A 111 1.50 -15.77 13.49
CA GLU A 111 0.53 -15.99 14.57
C GLU A 111 0.94 -15.29 15.86
N LEU A 112 2.21 -15.37 16.25
CA LEU A 112 2.77 -14.73 17.43
C LEU A 112 2.81 -13.20 17.29
N GLN A 113 3.21 -12.68 16.12
CA GLN A 113 3.12 -11.26 15.81
C GLN A 113 1.68 -10.75 15.96
N GLN A 114 0.69 -11.50 15.46
CA GLN A 114 -0.71 -11.13 15.59
C GLN A 114 -1.20 -11.14 17.06
N LYS A 115 -0.80 -12.13 17.85
CA LYS A 115 -1.20 -12.25 19.27
C LYS A 115 -0.55 -11.18 20.15
N LEU A 116 0.75 -10.93 19.99
CA LEU A 116 1.47 -9.85 20.66
C LEU A 116 0.82 -8.50 20.35
N TYR A 117 0.54 -8.26 19.07
CA TYR A 117 -0.11 -7.06 18.58
C TYR A 117 -1.51 -6.84 19.17
N THR A 118 -2.33 -7.89 19.26
CA THR A 118 -3.70 -7.77 19.81
C THR A 118 -3.64 -7.39 21.30
N THR A 119 -2.60 -7.83 21.99
CA THR A 119 -2.33 -7.52 23.40
C THR A 119 -1.85 -6.07 23.55
N GLU A 120 -0.95 -5.60 22.68
CA GLU A 120 -0.49 -4.20 22.65
C GLU A 120 -1.63 -3.20 22.42
N LEU A 121 -2.55 -3.48 21.49
CA LEU A 121 -3.74 -2.65 21.29
C LEU A 121 -4.60 -2.55 22.54
N GLN A 122 -4.82 -3.67 23.24
CA GLN A 122 -5.61 -3.69 24.48
C GLN A 122 -4.92 -2.88 25.60
N ILE A 123 -3.59 -2.93 25.67
CA ILE A 123 -2.79 -2.16 26.64
C ILE A 123 -2.83 -0.67 26.30
N ILE A 124 -2.62 -0.27 25.04
CA ILE A 124 -2.71 1.13 24.61
C ILE A 124 -4.12 1.67 24.84
N GLN A 125 -5.17 0.88 24.56
CA GLN A 125 -6.55 1.24 24.86
C GLN A 125 -6.79 1.41 26.36
N ALA A 126 -6.23 0.54 27.19
CA ALA A 126 -6.31 0.65 28.64
C ALA A 126 -5.55 1.88 29.17
N ILE A 127 -4.36 2.18 28.63
CA ILE A 127 -3.59 3.41 28.95
C ILE A 127 -4.40 4.65 28.54
N ARG A 128 -5.02 4.67 27.36
CA ARG A 128 -5.88 5.78 26.93
C ARG A 128 -7.10 5.96 27.82
N ALA A 129 -7.74 4.87 28.22
CA ALA A 129 -8.86 4.90 29.16
C ALA A 129 -8.40 5.43 30.53
N SER A 130 -7.19 5.04 30.96
CA SER A 130 -6.55 5.53 32.18
C SER A 130 -6.18 7.00 32.09
N ASP A 131 -5.41 7.45 31.09
CA ASP A 131 -4.96 8.84 30.89
C ASP A 131 -6.14 9.82 30.81
N ARG A 132 -7.22 9.45 30.10
CA ARG A 132 -8.47 10.23 30.07
C ARG A 132 -9.19 10.28 31.42
N SER A 133 -8.95 9.31 32.30
CA SER A 133 -9.55 9.23 33.64
C SER A 133 -8.67 9.84 34.73
N SER A 134 -7.35 9.91 34.55
CA SER A 134 -6.40 10.27 35.61
C SER A 134 -5.87 11.71 35.54
N GLU A 135 -5.84 12.39 34.39
CA GLU A 135 -5.40 13.79 34.32
C GLU A 135 -6.19 14.61 33.29
N ILE A 136 -7.35 15.09 33.73
CA ILE A 136 -7.66 16.51 33.56
C ILE A 136 -7.79 17.06 34.98
N GLU A 137 -6.67 17.26 35.69
CA GLU A 137 -6.73 18.21 36.79
C GLU A 137 -7.03 19.58 36.16
N PRO A 138 -8.13 20.27 36.53
CA PRO A 138 -8.53 21.56 35.95
C PRO A 138 -7.54 22.71 36.21
N HIS A 139 -6.36 22.43 36.76
CA HIS A 139 -5.48 23.42 37.36
C HIS A 139 -4.55 24.15 36.40
N ALA A 140 -4.29 23.62 35.20
CA ALA A 140 -3.59 24.35 34.13
C ALA A 140 -4.55 25.04 33.12
N LEU A 141 -5.85 24.72 33.17
CA LEU A 141 -6.89 25.13 32.21
C LEU A 141 -7.49 26.54 32.46
N LYS A 142 -6.93 27.32 33.39
CA LYS A 142 -7.62 28.50 33.95
C LYS A 142 -7.14 29.87 33.53
N HIS A 143 -6.12 30.02 32.69
CA HIS A 143 -5.69 31.35 32.29
C HIS A 143 -5.78 31.55 30.76
N ASP A 144 -6.80 32.33 30.39
CA ASP A 144 -6.92 33.20 29.21
C ASP A 144 -7.87 32.81 28.07
N ALA A 145 -8.61 31.70 28.15
CA ALA A 145 -9.55 31.32 27.09
C ALA A 145 -11.02 31.13 27.50
N ALA A 146 -11.48 31.86 28.52
CA ALA A 146 -12.91 31.93 28.82
C ALA A 146 -13.63 32.72 27.71
N GLY A 147 -14.12 32.01 26.69
CA GLY A 147 -14.90 32.56 25.57
C GLY A 147 -14.45 32.14 24.17
N SER A 148 -13.39 31.33 24.02
CA SER A 148 -12.96 30.89 22.68
C SER A 148 -13.75 29.66 22.21
N LEU A 149 -14.39 29.79 21.05
CA LEU A 149 -15.13 28.73 20.36
C LEU A 149 -14.25 27.49 20.09
N THR A 150 -12.93 27.70 20.02
CA THR A 150 -11.89 26.66 19.89
C THR A 150 -11.82 25.74 21.11
N TRP A 151 -11.91 26.27 22.34
CA TRP A 151 -11.88 25.47 23.56
C TRP A 151 -13.17 24.70 23.81
N GLU A 152 -14.33 25.25 23.45
CA GLU A 152 -15.58 24.48 23.47
C GLU A 152 -15.55 23.32 22.47
N THR A 153 -14.92 23.49 21.30
CA THR A 153 -14.83 22.43 20.28
C THR A 153 -13.85 21.32 20.68
N VAL A 154 -12.66 21.68 21.19
CA VAL A 154 -11.68 20.71 21.72
C VAL A 154 -12.24 20.04 22.96
N SER A 155 -12.87 20.79 23.87
CA SER A 155 -13.58 20.22 25.02
C SER A 155 -14.74 19.34 24.60
N GLN A 156 -15.47 19.62 23.51
CA GLN A 156 -16.51 18.74 22.95
C GLN A 156 -15.93 17.50 22.26
N LEU A 157 -14.78 17.60 21.61
CA LEU A 157 -14.06 16.45 21.05
C LEU A 157 -13.54 15.52 22.17
N LEU A 158 -13.02 16.11 23.25
CA LEU A 158 -12.54 15.41 24.44
C LEU A 158 -13.69 14.92 25.35
N SER A 159 -14.84 15.62 25.37
CA SER A 159 -16.02 15.29 26.19
C SER A 159 -17.05 14.42 25.48
N LYS A 160 -16.96 14.28 24.15
CA LYS A 160 -17.66 13.21 23.45
C LYS A 160 -17.17 11.92 24.10
N PRO A 161 -18.06 11.11 24.72
CA PRO A 161 -17.68 9.75 24.99
C PRO A 161 -17.34 9.20 23.60
N THR A 162 -16.06 8.85 23.35
CA THR A 162 -15.85 7.70 22.50
C THR A 162 -16.68 6.66 23.18
N SER A 163 -17.76 6.24 22.54
CA SER A 163 -18.42 5.02 22.92
C SER A 163 -17.29 4.03 23.17
N ALA A 164 -17.05 3.71 24.43
CA ALA A 164 -16.22 2.58 24.82
C ALA A 164 -16.80 1.28 24.19
N ASN A 165 -17.98 1.41 23.55
CA ASN A 165 -18.70 0.47 22.71
C ASN A 165 -18.87 0.89 21.23
N SER A 166 -18.20 1.90 20.68
CA SER A 166 -17.98 1.83 19.22
C SER A 166 -16.94 0.77 19.13
N GLU A 167 -17.41 -0.45 18.89
CA GLU A 167 -16.71 -1.41 18.06
C GLU A 167 -15.80 -0.58 17.17
N LEU A 168 -14.48 -0.69 17.38
CA LEU A 168 -13.53 -0.43 16.31
C LEU A 168 -14.27 -0.89 15.06
N SER A 169 -14.56 0.02 14.13
CA SER A 169 -15.21 -0.35 12.85
C SER A 169 -14.61 -1.68 12.46
N GLY A 170 -15.39 -2.71 12.11
CA GLY A 170 -14.95 -4.12 12.12
C GLY A 170 -13.57 -4.47 11.46
N SER A 171 -12.91 -3.50 10.82
CA SER A 171 -11.52 -3.41 10.37
C SER A 171 -10.41 -3.17 11.43
N GLY A 172 -10.68 -2.67 12.63
CA GLY A 172 -9.63 -2.43 13.66
C GLY A 172 -8.70 -1.23 13.41
N ILE A 173 -9.02 -0.33 12.46
CA ILE A 173 -8.16 0.82 12.09
C ILE A 173 -8.60 2.08 12.84
N VAL A 174 -7.64 2.82 13.41
CA VAL A 174 -7.93 4.09 14.07
C VAL A 174 -8.09 5.21 13.02
N PRO A 175 -9.19 5.98 13.05
CA PRO A 175 -9.38 7.10 12.13
C PRO A 175 -8.29 8.16 12.25
N LEU A 176 -7.81 8.66 11.11
CA LEU A 176 -6.90 9.80 11.07
C LEU A 176 -7.70 11.10 11.01
N GLN A 177 -7.47 11.99 11.97
CA GLN A 177 -8.07 13.32 12.00
C GLN A 177 -7.17 14.32 11.27
N ILE A 178 -7.75 15.10 10.36
CA ILE A 178 -7.02 16.13 9.62
C ILE A 178 -7.52 17.48 10.09
N LEU A 179 -6.60 18.29 10.60
CA LEU A 179 -6.83 19.67 10.97
C LEU A 179 -6.35 20.54 9.81
N LEU A 180 -7.24 21.35 9.25
CA LEU A 180 -6.90 22.28 8.19
C LEU A 180 -7.07 23.71 8.70
N HIS A 181 -5.97 24.45 8.77
CA HIS A 181 -5.97 25.89 8.99
C HIS A 181 -5.83 26.63 7.67
N ILE A 182 -6.77 27.54 7.45
CA ILE A 182 -6.87 28.37 6.26
C ILE A 182 -6.73 29.82 6.72
N PRO A 183 -5.82 30.62 6.15
CA PRO A 183 -5.55 31.96 6.63
C PRO A 183 -6.76 32.86 6.36
N THR A 184 -7.23 33.55 7.40
CA THR A 184 -8.24 34.61 7.26
C THR A 184 -7.56 35.88 6.75
N LEU A 185 -7.74 36.16 5.46
CA LEU A 185 -7.25 37.39 4.85
C LEU A 185 -8.18 38.55 5.20
N ASN A 186 -7.62 39.68 5.63
CA ASN A 186 -8.40 40.91 5.76
C ASN A 186 -8.89 41.35 4.36
N PRO A 187 -10.09 41.95 4.26
CA PRO A 187 -10.59 42.47 2.98
C PRO A 187 -9.65 43.48 2.32
N GLU A 188 -8.89 44.24 3.12
CA GLU A 188 -7.89 45.22 2.66
C GLU A 188 -6.60 44.54 2.17
N ASP A 189 -6.31 43.32 2.65
CA ASP A 189 -5.15 42.50 2.28
C ASP A 189 -5.49 41.44 1.21
N ASN A 190 -6.72 41.44 0.67
CA ASN A 190 -7.18 40.50 -0.36
C ASN A 190 -6.62 40.86 -1.75
N LEU A 191 -5.29 40.99 -1.83
CA LEU A 191 -4.54 40.99 -3.07
C LEU A 191 -4.92 39.72 -3.84
N LEU A 192 -5.25 39.86 -5.13
CA LEU A 192 -5.41 38.72 -6.06
C LEU A 192 -6.62 37.78 -5.82
N GLY A 193 -7.60 38.15 -4.99
CA GLY A 193 -8.77 37.30 -4.73
C GLY A 193 -8.43 36.01 -3.97
N LEU A 194 -7.37 36.05 -3.16
CA LEU A 194 -6.85 34.91 -2.40
C LEU A 194 -7.89 34.29 -1.46
N ALA A 195 -8.84 35.08 -0.95
CA ALA A 195 -9.94 34.56 -0.13
C ALA A 195 -10.78 33.50 -0.86
N ASP A 196 -10.97 33.62 -2.18
CA ASP A 196 -11.74 32.65 -2.97
C ASP A 196 -10.95 31.36 -3.25
N ILE A 197 -9.61 31.42 -3.23
CA ILE A 197 -8.75 30.23 -3.35
C ILE A 197 -9.01 29.28 -2.20
N PHE A 198 -9.04 29.85 -1.01
CA PHE A 198 -9.15 29.13 0.24
C PHE A 198 -10.53 28.53 0.48
N LYS A 199 -11.60 29.22 0.06
CA LYS A 199 -12.97 28.71 0.15
C LYS A 199 -13.21 27.46 -0.69
N GLU A 200 -12.62 27.40 -1.89
CA GLU A 200 -12.74 26.24 -2.78
C GLU A 200 -11.82 25.08 -2.38
N LEU A 201 -10.69 25.39 -1.73
CA LEU A 201 -9.73 24.40 -1.24
C LEU A 201 -10.37 23.42 -0.25
N GLU A 202 -11.12 23.92 0.73
CA GLU A 202 -11.81 23.09 1.71
C GLU A 202 -12.74 22.07 1.04
N ALA A 203 -13.57 22.52 0.09
CA ALA A 203 -14.50 21.64 -0.61
C ALA A 203 -13.78 20.54 -1.40
N ARG A 204 -12.65 20.88 -2.04
CA ARG A 204 -11.81 19.90 -2.75
C ARG A 204 -11.20 18.88 -1.79
N LEU A 205 -10.65 19.33 -0.67
CA LEU A 205 -10.07 18.43 0.33
C LEU A 205 -11.12 17.55 1.01
N GLN A 206 -12.32 18.07 1.29
CA GLN A 206 -13.45 17.28 1.77
C GLN A 206 -13.81 16.18 0.78
N HIS A 207 -13.90 16.50 -0.51
CA HIS A 207 -14.17 15.49 -1.54
C HIS A 207 -13.07 14.42 -1.60
N PHE A 208 -11.81 14.84 -1.57
CA PHE A 208 -10.65 13.94 -1.55
C PHE A 208 -10.67 12.98 -0.35
N CYS A 209 -10.91 13.51 0.86
CA CYS A 209 -11.01 12.69 2.08
C CYS A 209 -12.19 11.70 2.02
N ARG A 210 -13.32 12.11 1.42
CA ARG A 210 -14.46 11.19 1.21
C ARG A 210 -14.08 10.03 0.29
N THR A 211 -13.27 10.26 -0.75
CA THR A 211 -12.78 9.18 -1.61
C THR A 211 -11.92 8.17 -0.84
N TYR A 212 -11.09 8.62 0.10
CA TYR A 212 -10.36 7.71 0.99
C TYR A 212 -11.32 6.93 1.91
N ALA A 213 -12.26 7.64 2.54
CA ALA A 213 -13.24 7.04 3.46
C ALA A 213 -14.08 5.94 2.80
N THR A 214 -14.56 6.14 1.57
CA THR A 214 -15.35 5.14 0.84
C THR A 214 -14.54 3.91 0.45
N GLN A 215 -13.20 4.01 0.41
CA GLN A 215 -12.26 2.93 0.14
C GLN A 215 -11.74 2.25 1.42
N GLY A 216 -12.45 2.39 2.54
CA GLY A 216 -12.12 1.72 3.80
C GLY A 216 -10.98 2.38 4.59
N ARG A 217 -10.59 3.62 4.26
CA ARG A 217 -9.58 4.40 4.98
C ARG A 217 -10.27 5.45 5.85
N PRO A 218 -10.52 5.18 7.15
CA PRO A 218 -11.27 6.10 8.00
C PRO A 218 -10.48 7.40 8.20
N VAL A 219 -10.97 8.48 7.58
CA VAL A 219 -10.37 9.81 7.60
C VAL A 219 -11.45 10.82 7.94
N GLN A 220 -11.15 11.75 8.83
CA GLN A 220 -12.05 12.83 9.20
C GLN A 220 -11.37 14.18 9.01
N LEU A 221 -11.86 14.96 8.03
CA LEU A 221 -11.43 16.34 7.85
C LEU A 221 -12.21 17.25 8.80
N LEU A 222 -11.47 17.92 9.68
CA LEU A 222 -11.95 18.94 10.60
C LEU A 222 -11.48 20.29 10.06
N ALA A 223 -12.25 20.84 9.12
CA ALA A 223 -12.03 22.18 8.57
C ALA A 223 -12.98 23.15 9.25
N ARG A 224 -12.45 24.13 9.97
CA ARG A 224 -13.18 25.28 10.56
C ARG A 224 -12.24 26.46 10.71
N ASP A 225 -12.81 27.65 10.96
CA ASP A 225 -12.14 28.87 11.43
C ASP A 225 -11.46 28.62 12.79
N TRP A 226 -10.42 27.80 12.76
CA TRP A 226 -9.63 27.39 13.90
C TRP A 226 -8.51 28.40 14.06
N PHE A 227 -8.51 29.07 15.22
CA PHE A 227 -7.44 29.89 15.77
C PHE A 227 -7.24 31.29 15.14
N SER A 228 -7.61 32.32 15.91
CA SER A 228 -7.04 33.65 15.74
C SER A 228 -5.68 33.72 16.46
N SER A 229 -4.65 34.18 15.75
CA SER A 229 -3.35 34.66 16.26
C SER A 229 -2.35 33.69 16.95
N THR A 230 -2.71 32.47 17.35
CA THR A 230 -1.84 31.63 18.21
C THR A 230 -1.15 30.43 17.55
N PHE A 231 -1.32 30.18 16.25
CA PHE A 231 -0.72 29.00 15.61
C PHE A 231 0.61 29.26 14.88
N SER A 232 1.21 30.44 15.04
CA SER A 232 2.51 30.74 14.42
C SER A 232 3.68 30.07 15.16
N GLY A 233 3.83 28.77 14.97
CA GLY A 233 5.09 28.07 15.19
C GLY A 233 5.06 26.82 16.06
N LYS A 234 6.24 26.21 16.19
CA LYS A 234 6.49 24.89 16.78
C LYS A 234 5.89 24.70 18.19
N ALA A 235 5.78 25.77 18.98
CA ALA A 235 5.26 25.72 20.36
C ALA A 235 3.76 25.43 20.40
N ALA A 236 2.95 26.13 19.61
CA ALA A 236 1.50 25.92 19.57
C ALA A 236 1.13 24.51 19.10
N ILE A 237 1.89 23.99 18.13
CA ILE A 237 1.74 22.63 17.63
C ILE A 237 2.17 21.60 18.68
N ASN A 238 3.25 21.88 19.42
CA ASN A 238 3.65 21.04 20.55
C ASN A 238 2.54 20.99 21.61
N ASP A 239 1.92 22.11 21.94
CA ASP A 239 0.87 22.19 22.95
C ASP A 239 -0.40 21.45 22.49
N LEU A 240 -0.81 21.63 21.23
CA LEU A 240 -1.91 20.89 20.61
C LEU A 240 -1.66 19.38 20.68
N PHE A 241 -0.48 18.95 20.24
CA PHE A 241 -0.09 17.56 20.28
C PHE A 241 0.06 17.05 21.71
N THR A 242 0.46 17.90 22.64
CA THR A 242 0.53 17.57 24.06
C THR A 242 -0.85 17.29 24.67
N LEU A 243 -1.86 18.00 24.18
CA LEU A 243 -3.26 17.82 24.59
C LEU A 243 -3.93 16.60 23.91
N LEU A 244 -3.53 16.29 22.67
CA LEU A 244 -4.16 15.27 21.83
C LEU A 244 -3.27 14.04 21.59
N LYS A 245 -2.31 13.75 22.49
CA LYS A 245 -1.34 12.63 22.37
C LYS A 245 -1.97 11.26 22.10
N THR A 246 -3.26 11.10 22.37
CA THR A 246 -4.01 9.85 22.17
C THR A 246 -4.72 9.76 20.81
N GLU A 247 -4.70 10.78 19.97
CA GLU A 247 -5.35 10.78 18.66
C GLU A 247 -4.30 10.86 17.54
N SER A 248 -4.55 10.20 16.41
CA SER A 248 -3.71 10.41 15.22
C SER A 248 -4.19 11.64 14.47
N ILE A 249 -3.29 12.59 14.29
CA ILE A 249 -3.58 13.92 13.81
C ILE A 249 -2.57 14.32 12.74
N LEU A 250 -3.10 14.80 11.61
CA LEU A 250 -2.37 15.52 10.60
C LEU A 250 -2.83 16.99 10.61
N ALA A 251 -1.92 17.92 10.84
CA ALA A 251 -2.17 19.35 10.79
C ALA A 251 -1.59 19.94 9.50
N LEU A 252 -2.45 20.57 8.71
CA LEU A 252 -2.10 21.33 7.52
C LEU A 252 -2.41 22.79 7.80
N GLU A 253 -1.37 23.62 7.86
CA GLU A 253 -1.49 25.04 8.11
C GLU A 253 -1.01 25.82 6.89
N SER A 254 -1.68 26.93 6.60
CA SER A 254 -1.31 27.83 5.52
C SER A 254 -1.33 29.26 6.00
N ASP A 255 -0.31 30.01 5.61
CA ASP A 255 -0.18 31.44 5.87
C ASP A 255 0.09 32.19 4.57
N VAL A 256 -0.37 33.44 4.49
CA VAL A 256 -0.05 34.31 3.35
C VAL A 256 0.62 35.57 3.87
N PHE A 257 1.82 35.85 3.37
CA PHE A 257 2.54 37.09 3.67
C PHE A 257 3.19 37.63 2.39
N ALA A 258 2.94 38.91 2.09
CA ALA A 258 3.52 39.61 0.94
C ALA A 258 3.42 38.82 -0.39
N GLU A 259 2.21 38.39 -0.76
CA GLU A 259 1.91 37.57 -1.95
C GLU A 259 2.59 36.19 -2.00
N THR A 260 3.21 35.74 -0.90
CA THR A 260 3.77 34.39 -0.77
C THR A 260 2.84 33.52 0.10
N LEU A 261 2.48 32.35 -0.42
CA LEU A 261 1.79 31.30 0.34
C LEU A 261 2.82 30.40 1.02
N TYR A 262 2.73 30.30 2.33
CA TYR A 262 3.49 29.39 3.16
C TYR A 262 2.60 28.22 3.56
N LEU A 263 3.12 26.99 3.41
CA LEU A 263 2.48 25.78 3.92
C LEU A 263 3.31 25.22 5.06
N HIS A 264 2.67 24.92 6.17
CA HIS A 264 3.24 24.28 7.33
C HIS A 264 2.57 22.91 7.54
N LEU A 265 3.37 21.95 8.00
CA LEU A 265 2.95 20.56 8.13
C LEU A 265 3.28 20.04 9.52
N GLY A 266 2.26 19.63 10.27
CA GLY A 266 2.39 18.94 11.55
C GLY A 266 1.82 17.52 11.47
N TYR A 267 2.48 16.54 12.09
CA TYR A 267 2.00 15.17 12.09
C TYR A 267 2.31 14.42 13.39
N TRP A 268 1.29 13.75 13.93
CA TRP A 268 1.38 12.80 15.02
C TRP A 268 0.57 11.56 14.68
N GLY A 269 1.17 10.38 14.84
CA GLY A 269 0.49 9.10 14.64
C GLY A 269 0.94 8.05 15.63
N PHE A 270 0.22 6.93 15.68
CA PHE A 270 0.51 5.78 16.55
C PHE A 270 1.94 5.22 16.45
N SER A 271 2.62 5.47 15.35
CA SER A 271 3.96 4.97 15.04
C SER A 271 5.07 6.01 15.23
N CYS A 272 4.76 7.21 15.73
CA CYS A 272 5.76 8.27 15.90
C CYS A 272 6.32 8.28 17.32
N ALA A 273 7.65 8.21 17.45
CA ALA A 273 8.34 8.46 18.72
C ALA A 273 8.13 9.91 19.19
N ASP A 274 8.20 10.83 18.23
CA ASP A 274 8.07 12.27 18.43
C ASP A 274 7.07 12.86 17.44
N TYR A 275 6.37 13.90 17.86
CA TYR A 275 5.58 14.72 16.94
C TYR A 275 6.51 15.43 15.96
N ARG A 276 6.06 15.56 14.72
CA ARG A 276 6.85 16.21 13.67
C ARG A 276 6.17 17.49 13.26
N TYR A 277 6.94 18.56 13.20
CA TYR A 277 6.51 19.81 12.65
C TYR A 277 7.57 20.33 11.69
N GLN A 278 7.17 20.58 10.46
CA GLN A 278 7.97 21.17 9.42
C GLN A 278 7.40 22.56 9.09
N PRO A 279 8.01 23.63 9.64
CA PRO A 279 7.63 24.99 9.26
C PRO A 279 8.07 25.28 7.82
N SER A 280 7.28 26.09 7.10
CA SER A 280 7.54 26.51 5.72
C SER A 280 7.88 25.33 4.81
N ALA A 281 7.13 24.22 4.97
CA ALA A 281 7.27 23.05 4.13
C ALA A 281 7.18 23.44 2.64
N LEU A 282 6.35 24.42 2.27
CA LEU A 282 6.37 24.99 0.93
C LEU A 282 6.19 26.50 0.94
N GLU A 283 6.92 27.18 0.05
CA GLU A 283 6.82 28.62 -0.18
C GLU A 283 6.51 28.85 -1.67
N ILE A 284 5.35 29.45 -1.96
CA ILE A 284 4.89 29.73 -3.32
C ILE A 284 4.68 31.23 -3.49
N ASP A 285 5.44 31.84 -4.40
CA ASP A 285 5.16 33.20 -4.87
C ASP A 285 3.93 33.17 -5.80
N LEU A 286 2.81 33.69 -5.30
CA LEU A 286 1.52 33.67 -5.99
C LEU A 286 1.55 34.58 -7.22
N ARG A 287 2.28 35.70 -7.15
CA ARG A 287 2.42 36.66 -8.25
C ARG A 287 3.21 36.07 -9.39
N GLU A 288 4.32 35.39 -9.10
CA GLU A 288 5.13 34.73 -10.10
C GLU A 288 4.39 33.57 -10.79
N CYS A 289 3.55 32.86 -10.03
CA CYS A 289 2.64 31.85 -10.60
C CYS A 289 1.65 32.47 -11.59
N LEU A 290 0.98 33.56 -11.22
CA LEU A 290 0.06 34.28 -12.11
C LEU A 290 0.76 34.86 -13.33
N ASN A 291 1.94 35.45 -13.15
CA ASN A 291 2.79 35.91 -14.25
C ASN A 291 3.09 34.75 -15.22
N SER A 292 3.40 33.56 -14.70
CA SER A 292 3.64 32.37 -15.53
C SER A 292 2.40 31.94 -16.33
N PHE A 293 1.20 31.99 -15.74
CA PHE A 293 -0.05 31.69 -16.44
C PHE A 293 -0.36 32.71 -17.54
N ALA A 294 -0.25 34.00 -17.21
CA ALA A 294 -0.43 35.09 -18.15
C ALA A 294 0.52 34.98 -19.35
N LYS A 295 1.80 34.67 -19.10
CA LYS A 295 2.80 34.40 -20.16
C LYS A 295 2.36 33.26 -21.07
N LYS A 296 1.98 32.12 -20.48
CA LYS A 296 1.55 30.93 -21.24
C LYS A 296 0.33 31.24 -22.11
N SER A 297 -0.71 31.84 -21.53
CA SER A 297 -1.94 32.21 -22.25
C SER A 297 -1.65 33.15 -23.43
N ALA A 298 -0.82 34.17 -23.23
CA ALA A 298 -0.44 35.11 -24.29
C ALA A 298 0.39 34.44 -25.40
N MET A 299 1.32 33.55 -25.05
CA MET A 299 2.14 32.80 -26.01
C MET A 299 1.33 31.79 -26.81
N ASP A 300 0.40 31.07 -26.17
CA ASP A 300 -0.49 30.11 -26.83
C ASP A 300 -1.42 30.82 -27.82
N TRP A 301 -1.99 31.96 -27.43
CA TRP A 301 -2.76 32.81 -28.33
C TRP A 301 -1.91 33.28 -29.51
N TRP A 302 -0.69 33.77 -29.28
CA TRP A 302 0.22 34.22 -30.34
C TRP A 302 0.60 33.10 -31.31
N LYS A 303 0.84 31.89 -30.80
CA LYS A 303 1.13 30.71 -31.61
C LYS A 303 -0.08 30.34 -32.47
N GLY A 304 -1.27 30.32 -31.89
CA GLY A 304 -2.52 30.04 -32.61
C GLY A 304 -2.84 31.10 -33.67
N LEU A 305 -2.57 32.38 -33.37
CA LEU A 305 -2.67 33.48 -34.30
C LEU A 305 -1.75 33.26 -35.50
N LYS A 306 -0.43 33.05 -35.27
CA LYS A 306 0.54 32.77 -36.34
C LYS A 306 0.14 31.60 -37.23
N GLN A 307 -0.32 30.50 -36.63
CA GLN A 307 -0.76 29.31 -37.36
C GLN A 307 -2.00 29.59 -38.22
N SER A 308 -2.92 30.42 -37.73
CA SER A 308 -4.13 30.82 -38.45
C SER A 308 -3.82 31.78 -39.59
N THR A 309 -2.92 32.74 -39.36
CA THR A 309 -2.46 33.67 -40.41
C THR A 309 -1.74 32.93 -41.53
N ALA A 310 -0.94 31.91 -41.21
CA ALA A 310 -0.32 31.03 -42.21
C ALA A 310 -1.35 30.26 -43.06
N LYS A 311 -2.58 30.09 -42.56
CA LYS A 311 -3.72 29.47 -43.28
C LYS A 311 -4.62 30.49 -43.99
N GLY A 312 -4.21 31.77 -44.04
CA GLY A 312 -4.95 32.84 -44.73
C GLY A 312 -6.05 33.50 -43.90
N ILE A 313 -6.17 33.18 -42.61
CA ILE A 313 -7.14 33.82 -41.69
C ILE A 313 -6.55 35.14 -41.19
N SER A 314 -7.29 36.25 -41.31
CA SER A 314 -6.78 37.55 -40.83
C SER A 314 -6.66 37.57 -39.30
N PRO A 315 -5.77 38.40 -38.73
CA PRO A 315 -5.66 38.55 -37.28
C PRO A 315 -6.98 38.95 -36.60
N GLU A 316 -7.77 39.79 -37.26
CA GLU A 316 -9.08 40.25 -36.79
C GLU A 316 -10.08 39.08 -36.77
N GLN A 317 -10.10 38.27 -37.83
CA GLN A 317 -10.95 37.08 -37.91
C GLN A 317 -10.59 36.03 -36.85
N TYR A 318 -9.30 35.82 -36.58
CA TYR A 318 -8.87 34.91 -35.51
C TYR A 318 -9.25 35.43 -34.12
N SER A 319 -9.11 36.74 -33.91
CA SER A 319 -9.36 37.40 -32.63
C SER A 319 -10.84 37.51 -32.27
N GLN A 320 -11.76 37.37 -33.23
CA GLN A 320 -13.21 37.30 -32.98
C GLN A 320 -13.64 36.09 -32.16
N ASN A 321 -12.78 35.07 -32.01
CA ASN A 321 -13.04 33.89 -31.16
C ASN A 321 -12.84 34.17 -29.66
N TYR A 322 -12.41 35.37 -29.29
CA TYR A 322 -12.10 35.76 -27.91
C TYR A 322 -12.83 37.05 -27.57
N ASP A 323 -13.10 37.26 -26.28
CA ASP A 323 -13.65 38.53 -25.82
C ASP A 323 -12.69 39.70 -26.13
N PRO A 324 -13.19 40.87 -26.56
CA PRO A 324 -12.33 42.00 -26.93
C PRO A 324 -11.35 42.43 -25.82
N GLY A 325 -11.77 42.38 -24.55
CA GLY A 325 -10.90 42.69 -23.40
C GLY A 325 -9.79 41.66 -23.21
N THR A 326 -10.06 40.39 -23.48
CA THR A 326 -9.11 39.27 -23.38
C THR A 326 -7.99 39.38 -24.41
N VAL A 327 -8.32 39.78 -25.64
CA VAL A 327 -7.32 40.02 -26.71
C VAL A 327 -6.36 41.14 -26.31
N GLN A 328 -6.87 42.23 -25.75
CA GLN A 328 -6.04 43.34 -25.29
C GLN A 328 -5.06 42.89 -24.18
N ILE A 329 -5.54 42.08 -23.23
CA ILE A 329 -4.69 41.49 -22.19
C ILE A 329 -3.56 40.65 -22.78
N PHE A 330 -3.82 39.81 -23.80
CA PHE A 330 -2.77 39.04 -24.46
C PHE A 330 -1.72 39.93 -25.12
N ILE A 331 -2.15 41.01 -25.79
CA ILE A 331 -1.25 41.97 -26.43
C ILE A 331 -0.35 42.65 -25.38
N ASP A 332 -0.92 43.07 -24.26
CA ASP A 332 -0.15 43.75 -23.21
C ASP A 332 0.83 42.79 -22.52
N ASN A 333 0.43 41.54 -22.29
CA ASN A 333 1.31 40.51 -21.76
C ASN A 333 2.44 40.13 -22.74
N LEU A 334 2.21 40.17 -24.07
CA LEU A 334 3.29 39.99 -25.05
C LEU A 334 4.33 41.11 -24.99
N LYS A 335 3.91 42.36 -24.74
CA LYS A 335 4.83 43.49 -24.52
C LYS A 335 5.66 43.29 -23.25
N ALA A 336 5.02 42.83 -22.16
CA ALA A 336 5.71 42.51 -20.92
C ALA A 336 6.75 41.39 -21.11
N ILE A 337 6.42 40.34 -21.87
CA ILE A 337 7.37 39.27 -22.25
C ILE A 337 8.57 39.84 -23.01
N GLU A 338 8.33 40.73 -23.99
CA GLU A 338 9.41 41.34 -24.77
C GLU A 338 10.33 42.20 -23.88
N GLN A 339 9.76 42.96 -22.94
CA GLN A 339 10.52 43.74 -21.97
C GLN A 339 11.37 42.85 -21.07
N GLU A 340 10.79 41.76 -20.55
CA GLU A 340 11.52 40.78 -19.74
C GLU A 340 12.69 40.15 -20.52
N GLN A 341 12.48 39.80 -21.79
CA GLN A 341 13.54 39.28 -22.65
C GLN A 341 14.67 40.30 -22.87
N LYS A 342 14.35 41.58 -23.08
CA LYS A 342 15.35 42.65 -23.22
C LYS A 342 16.20 42.80 -21.95
N VAL A 343 15.58 42.76 -20.77
CA VAL A 343 16.29 42.84 -19.48
C VAL A 343 17.21 41.62 -19.28
N ARG A 344 16.73 40.41 -19.62
CA ARG A 344 17.58 39.19 -19.56
C ARG A 344 18.78 39.27 -20.52
N GLN A 345 18.57 39.83 -21.72
CA GLN A 345 19.65 40.01 -22.71
C GLN A 345 20.71 41.02 -22.25
N SER A 346 20.37 41.98 -21.39
CA SER A 346 21.33 42.89 -20.77
C SER A 346 22.07 42.29 -19.57
N GLY A 347 21.89 40.99 -19.29
CA GLY A 347 22.51 40.30 -18.16
C GLY A 347 21.93 40.65 -16.80
N MET A 348 20.77 41.32 -16.76
CA MET A 348 20.06 41.67 -15.53
C MET A 348 18.89 40.72 -15.30
N THR A 349 18.56 40.47 -14.04
CA THR A 349 17.31 39.79 -13.66
C THR A 349 16.20 40.83 -13.56
N ALA A 350 15.14 40.68 -14.34
CA ALA A 350 13.96 41.53 -14.20
C ALA A 350 13.29 41.24 -12.84
N ASN A 351 13.03 42.29 -12.06
CA ASN A 351 12.24 42.16 -10.84
C ASN A 351 10.79 41.82 -11.24
N PRO A 352 10.20 40.72 -10.74
CA PRO A 352 8.82 40.34 -11.04
C PRO A 352 7.79 41.43 -10.71
N LEU A 353 8.08 42.27 -9.71
CA LEU A 353 7.23 43.40 -9.31
C LEU A 353 7.25 44.56 -10.32
N ASP A 354 8.32 44.68 -11.12
CA ASP A 354 8.47 45.73 -12.13
C ASP A 354 7.86 45.32 -13.49
N LEU A 355 7.47 44.04 -13.64
CA LEU A 355 6.83 43.51 -14.83
C LEU A 355 5.29 43.58 -14.70
N LEU A 356 4.68 44.51 -15.42
CA LEU A 356 3.23 44.74 -15.42
C LEU A 356 2.49 43.70 -16.29
N TYR A 357 2.38 42.47 -15.80
CA TYR A 357 1.45 41.49 -16.35
C TYR A 357 0.01 41.80 -15.94
N THR A 358 -0.92 41.59 -16.86
CA THR A 358 -2.37 41.70 -16.64
C THR A 358 -2.99 40.31 -16.63
N PHE A 359 -3.84 40.01 -15.65
CA PHE A 359 -4.40 38.69 -15.42
C PHE A 359 -5.85 38.57 -15.89
N GLN A 360 -6.22 37.38 -16.35
CA GLN A 360 -7.59 37.02 -16.69
C GLN A 360 -8.22 36.19 -15.57
N PRO A 361 -9.56 36.14 -15.43
CA PRO A 361 -10.22 35.28 -14.44
C PRO A 361 -9.77 33.80 -14.49
N GLN A 362 -9.47 33.30 -15.69
CA GLN A 362 -8.98 31.93 -15.88
C GLN A 362 -7.59 31.69 -15.24
N ASP A 363 -6.73 32.70 -15.16
CA ASP A 363 -5.40 32.56 -14.54
C ASP A 363 -5.52 32.31 -13.03
N PHE A 364 -6.47 32.98 -12.37
CA PHE A 364 -6.80 32.74 -10.97
C PHE A 364 -7.44 31.37 -10.76
N THR A 365 -8.33 30.93 -11.65
CA THR A 365 -8.89 29.57 -11.58
C THR A 365 -7.79 28.50 -11.68
N ARG A 366 -6.82 28.66 -12.60
CA ARG A 366 -5.67 27.73 -12.69
C ARG A 366 -4.82 27.74 -11.42
N LEU A 367 -4.57 28.91 -10.83
CA LEU A 367 -3.84 29.02 -9.57
C LEU A 367 -4.54 28.22 -8.45
N ARG A 368 -5.87 28.38 -8.33
CA ARG A 368 -6.69 27.63 -7.37
C ARG A 368 -6.61 26.12 -7.56
N GLU A 369 -6.71 25.69 -8.80
CA GLU A 369 -6.61 24.28 -9.18
C GLU A 369 -5.26 23.69 -8.81
N HIS A 370 -4.16 24.40 -9.15
CA HIS A 370 -2.81 23.97 -8.84
C HIS A 370 -2.58 23.86 -7.33
N ILE A 371 -2.96 24.89 -6.55
CA ILE A 371 -2.86 24.88 -5.09
C ILE A 371 -3.66 23.69 -4.52
N ALA A 372 -4.92 23.51 -4.92
CA ALA A 372 -5.71 22.42 -4.39
C ALA A 372 -5.20 21.02 -4.76
N ASN A 373 -4.71 20.85 -6.00
CA ASN A 373 -4.11 19.58 -6.43
C ASN A 373 -2.85 19.26 -5.63
N PHE A 374 -2.03 20.28 -5.32
CA PHE A 374 -0.89 20.14 -4.44
C PHE A 374 -1.29 19.62 -3.05
N TYR A 375 -2.28 20.25 -2.41
CA TYR A 375 -2.77 19.80 -1.10
C TYR A 375 -3.30 18.37 -1.14
N CYS A 376 -4.01 17.99 -2.20
CA CYS A 376 -4.49 16.61 -2.38
C CYS A 376 -3.33 15.61 -2.52
N ILE A 377 -2.28 15.94 -3.26
CA ILE A 377 -1.11 15.05 -3.40
C ILE A 377 -0.38 14.92 -2.06
N LEU A 378 -0.11 16.05 -1.39
CA LEU A 378 0.54 16.08 -0.08
C LEU A 378 -0.26 15.28 0.94
N LEU A 379 -1.56 15.53 1.03
CA LEU A 379 -2.44 14.81 1.92
C LEU A 379 -2.47 13.32 1.58
N GLY A 380 -2.59 12.96 0.30
CA GLY A 380 -2.58 11.57 -0.15
C GLY A 380 -1.31 10.82 0.24
N LEU A 381 -0.14 11.45 0.12
CA LEU A 381 1.14 10.85 0.54
C LEU A 381 1.14 10.53 2.04
N HIS A 382 0.65 11.45 2.88
CA HIS A 382 0.57 11.24 4.32
C HIS A 382 -0.51 10.24 4.73
N LEU A 383 -1.67 10.25 4.08
CA LEU A 383 -2.72 9.27 4.30
C LEU A 383 -2.21 7.87 3.95
N ASP A 384 -1.61 7.72 2.77
CA ASP A 384 -1.04 6.45 2.33
C ASP A 384 0.08 5.97 3.27
N GLU A 385 0.98 6.86 3.71
CA GLU A 385 1.99 6.52 4.71
C GLU A 385 1.35 6.02 6.02
N TYR A 386 0.34 6.73 6.55
CA TYR A 386 -0.34 6.35 7.79
C TYR A 386 -0.99 4.95 7.69
N PHE A 387 -1.71 4.68 6.60
CA PHE A 387 -2.40 3.40 6.45
C PHE A 387 -1.47 2.25 6.02
N LEU A 388 -0.39 2.54 5.30
CA LEU A 388 0.61 1.56 4.91
C LEU A 388 1.50 1.17 6.09
N LEU A 389 1.96 2.15 6.86
CA LEU A 389 2.78 1.93 8.06
C LEU A 389 1.94 1.62 9.30
N ASN A 390 0.66 1.25 9.10
CA ASN A 390 -0.17 0.76 10.18
C ASN A 390 0.56 -0.38 10.89
N LEU A 391 0.63 -0.27 12.21
CA LEU A 391 1.28 -1.24 13.09
C LEU A 391 0.69 -2.65 12.87
N MET A 392 -0.54 -2.72 12.39
CA MET A 392 -1.33 -3.91 12.17
C MET A 392 -1.12 -4.51 10.76
N PRO A 393 -0.29 -5.54 10.54
CA PRO A 393 0.04 -5.99 9.18
C PRO A 393 -1.19 -6.40 8.36
N LYS A 394 -2.18 -7.02 9.03
CA LYS A 394 -3.45 -7.45 8.40
C LYS A 394 -4.41 -6.31 8.09
N SER A 395 -4.23 -5.14 8.71
CA SER A 395 -5.04 -3.94 8.45
C SER A 395 -4.26 -2.86 7.72
N ARG A 396 -3.04 -3.16 7.24
CA ARG A 396 -2.30 -2.27 6.34
C ARG A 396 -3.08 -2.12 5.04
N LEU A 397 -3.19 -0.89 4.58
CA LEU A 397 -3.82 -0.59 3.31
C LEU A 397 -2.76 -0.08 2.36
N ARG A 398 -2.69 -0.69 1.18
CA ARG A 398 -1.81 -0.26 0.09
C ARG A 398 -2.09 1.20 -0.30
N PRO A 399 -1.10 1.93 -0.86
CA PRO A 399 -1.29 3.29 -1.35
C PRO A 399 -2.49 3.42 -2.29
N LEU A 400 -3.29 4.47 -2.11
CA LEU A 400 -4.47 4.80 -2.91
C LEU A 400 -4.21 6.00 -3.84
N LEU A 401 -3.33 6.93 -3.48
CA LEU A 401 -3.05 8.12 -4.29
C LEU A 401 -2.68 7.82 -5.75
N PRO A 402 -1.93 6.74 -6.11
CA PRO A 402 -1.63 6.44 -7.51
C PRO A 402 -2.88 6.37 -8.42
N GLN A 403 -4.02 5.89 -7.90
CA GLN A 403 -5.29 5.82 -8.64
C GLN A 403 -5.87 7.19 -8.98
N MET A 404 -5.52 8.20 -8.19
CA MET A 404 -6.06 9.56 -8.29
C MET A 404 -5.06 10.49 -8.99
N LEU A 405 -3.79 10.10 -9.08
CA LEU A 405 -2.69 10.97 -9.47
C LEU A 405 -2.87 11.54 -10.88
N SER A 406 -3.30 10.73 -11.85
CA SER A 406 -3.51 11.14 -13.24
C SER A 406 -4.44 12.35 -13.39
N ARG A 407 -5.44 12.48 -12.50
CA ARG A 407 -6.34 13.64 -12.48
C ARG A 407 -5.72 14.85 -11.80
N LEU A 408 -4.91 14.64 -10.76
CA LEU A 408 -4.28 15.72 -9.98
C LEU A 408 -3.14 16.41 -10.75
N VAL A 409 -2.49 15.69 -11.67
CA VAL A 409 -1.37 16.21 -12.46
C VAL A 409 -1.74 16.51 -13.92
N ALA A 410 -3.03 16.43 -14.29
CA ALA A 410 -3.47 16.53 -15.69
C ALA A 410 -3.06 17.84 -16.40
N ASP A 411 -3.03 18.95 -15.66
CA ASP A 411 -2.71 20.29 -16.20
C ASP A 411 -1.20 20.60 -16.22
N MET A 412 -0.39 19.67 -15.70
CA MET A 412 1.06 19.80 -15.64
C MET A 412 1.72 19.45 -16.99
N PRO A 413 2.82 20.10 -17.37
CA PRO A 413 3.66 19.67 -18.50
C PRO A 413 4.05 18.18 -18.42
N PRO A 414 4.02 17.42 -19.54
CA PRO A 414 4.32 15.97 -19.51
C PRO A 414 5.67 15.58 -18.90
N GLN A 415 6.69 16.43 -19.08
CA GLN A 415 8.02 16.20 -18.50
C GLN A 415 8.01 16.32 -16.96
N GLU A 416 7.23 17.27 -16.44
CA GLU A 416 7.07 17.48 -15.01
C GLU A 416 6.18 16.38 -14.40
N ILE A 417 5.16 15.89 -15.13
CA ILE A 417 4.34 14.74 -14.71
C ILE A 417 5.23 13.53 -14.44
N ALA A 418 6.09 13.17 -15.41
CA ALA A 418 6.98 12.02 -15.27
C ALA A 418 7.93 12.17 -14.07
N GLN A 419 8.40 13.39 -13.79
CA GLN A 419 9.26 13.66 -12.64
C GLN A 419 8.51 13.54 -11.31
N VAL A 420 7.29 14.07 -11.22
CA VAL A 420 6.43 13.95 -10.04
C VAL A 420 6.04 12.50 -9.77
N GLU A 421 5.61 11.77 -10.80
CA GLU A 421 5.31 10.34 -10.71
C GLU A 421 6.52 9.56 -10.19
N LYS A 422 7.71 9.82 -10.75
CA LYS A 422 8.96 9.22 -10.29
C LYS A 422 9.22 9.49 -8.80
N GLN A 423 9.08 10.74 -8.33
CA GLN A 423 9.31 11.06 -6.92
C GLN A 423 8.29 10.36 -6.00
N ILE A 424 7.02 10.35 -6.37
CA ILE A 424 5.97 9.66 -5.63
C ILE A 424 6.26 8.15 -5.56
N VAL A 425 6.65 7.53 -6.68
CA VAL A 425 7.05 6.11 -6.73
C VAL A 425 8.26 5.86 -5.84
N MET A 426 9.29 6.72 -5.88
CA MET A 426 10.47 6.61 -5.03
C MET A 426 10.11 6.68 -3.54
N ARG A 427 9.17 7.55 -3.15
CA ARG A 427 8.66 7.61 -1.77
C ARG A 427 8.01 6.28 -1.37
N TYR A 428 7.13 5.72 -2.20
CA TYR A 428 6.52 4.42 -1.88
C TYR A 428 7.55 3.29 -1.83
N GLN A 429 8.50 3.24 -2.77
CA GLN A 429 9.57 2.25 -2.73
C GLN A 429 10.39 2.35 -1.45
N LEU A 430 10.68 3.56 -0.96
CA LEU A 430 11.34 3.79 0.32
C LEU A 430 10.49 3.24 1.48
N LEU A 431 9.20 3.58 1.54
CA LEU A 431 8.29 3.11 2.60
C LEU A 431 8.21 1.57 2.63
N TYR A 432 8.06 0.96 1.46
CA TYR A 432 8.02 -0.50 1.33
C TYR A 432 9.36 -1.14 1.65
N LYS A 433 10.50 -0.53 1.28
CA LYS A 433 11.83 -1.03 1.65
C LYS A 433 12.04 -1.00 3.16
N LEU A 434 11.60 0.06 3.84
CA LEU A 434 11.69 0.16 5.29
C LEU A 434 10.79 -0.84 6.02
N LEU A 435 9.58 -1.06 5.50
CA LEU A 435 8.69 -2.13 5.98
C LEU A 435 9.32 -3.50 5.75
N ALA A 436 9.90 -3.69 4.57
CA ALA A 436 10.62 -4.89 4.22
C ALA A 436 11.73 -5.09 5.26
N GLU A 437 12.70 -4.20 5.44
CA GLU A 437 13.81 -4.35 6.41
C GLU A 437 13.39 -4.82 7.81
N ARG A 438 12.16 -4.55 8.25
CA ARG A 438 11.56 -5.02 9.51
C ARG A 438 10.89 -6.38 9.48
N GLU A 439 10.37 -6.77 8.32
CA GLU A 439 9.62 -7.99 8.08
C GLU A 439 10.20 -8.79 6.88
N PRO A 440 11.44 -9.33 6.99
CA PRO A 440 12.11 -10.16 5.97
C PRO A 440 11.23 -11.18 5.25
N PHE A 441 10.33 -11.82 6.00
CA PHE A 441 9.47 -12.87 5.47
C PHE A 441 8.21 -12.37 4.76
N SER A 442 7.86 -11.08 4.89
CA SER A 442 6.75 -10.42 4.20
C SER A 442 7.15 -9.79 2.86
N TYR A 443 8.44 -9.78 2.50
CA TYR A 443 8.98 -9.07 1.33
C TYR A 443 8.22 -9.36 0.04
N PRO A 444 7.97 -10.63 -0.34
CA PRO A 444 7.31 -10.91 -1.60
C PRO A 444 5.91 -10.29 -1.66
N ASP A 445 5.10 -10.50 -0.63
CA ASP A 445 3.73 -9.99 -0.59
C ASP A 445 3.68 -8.46 -0.58
N LEU A 446 4.60 -7.80 0.12
CA LEU A 446 4.73 -6.34 0.15
C LEU A 446 5.07 -5.78 -1.23
N PHE A 447 6.00 -6.38 -1.96
CA PHE A 447 6.31 -5.96 -3.32
C PHE A 447 5.13 -6.13 -4.29
N LEU A 448 4.33 -7.19 -4.14
CA LEU A 448 3.10 -7.34 -4.93
C LEU A 448 2.03 -6.30 -4.58
N ASP A 449 1.90 -5.90 -3.30
CA ASP A 449 1.00 -4.82 -2.92
C ASP A 449 1.40 -3.50 -3.58
N LEU A 450 2.69 -3.17 -3.54
CA LEU A 450 3.19 -1.98 -4.22
C LEU A 450 2.99 -2.09 -5.73
N ALA A 451 3.25 -3.25 -6.34
CA ALA A 451 3.02 -3.47 -7.77
C ALA A 451 1.57 -3.15 -8.18
N LEU A 452 0.59 -3.61 -7.39
CA LEU A 452 -0.83 -3.33 -7.64
C LEU A 452 -1.17 -1.86 -7.42
N SER A 453 -0.61 -1.20 -6.41
CA SER A 453 -0.83 0.24 -6.24
C SER A 453 -0.26 1.04 -7.41
N LEU A 454 0.87 0.61 -7.98
CA LEU A 454 1.51 1.30 -9.09
C LEU A 454 0.94 0.93 -10.47
N SER A 455 0.09 -0.11 -10.59
CA SER A 455 -0.48 -0.51 -11.88
C SER A 455 -1.48 0.49 -12.45
N ASP A 456 -1.96 1.43 -11.63
CA ASP A 456 -2.88 2.49 -12.07
C ASP A 456 -2.14 3.68 -12.72
N LEU A 457 -0.80 3.72 -12.65
CA LEU A 457 0.01 4.75 -13.29
C LEU A 457 0.19 4.48 -14.80
N PRO A 458 0.34 5.52 -15.64
CA PRO A 458 0.58 5.34 -17.07
C PRO A 458 1.84 4.51 -17.36
N GLU A 459 2.91 4.71 -16.60
CA GLU A 459 4.16 3.98 -16.74
C GLU A 459 4.16 2.66 -15.95
N GLN A 460 3.86 1.56 -16.66
CA GLN A 460 3.78 0.21 -16.07
C GLN A 460 5.14 -0.41 -15.69
N ALA A 461 6.26 0.23 -16.07
CA ALA A 461 7.60 -0.26 -15.77
C ALA A 461 7.84 -0.39 -14.25
N TRP A 462 7.29 0.52 -13.46
CA TRP A 462 7.39 0.51 -12.01
C TRP A 462 6.71 -0.71 -11.39
N SER A 463 5.46 -0.98 -11.78
CA SER A 463 4.71 -2.15 -11.33
C SER A 463 5.42 -3.45 -11.71
N LYS A 464 5.84 -3.57 -12.98
CA LYS A 464 6.59 -4.74 -13.47
C LYS A 464 7.89 -4.98 -12.69
N SER A 465 8.62 -3.91 -12.37
CA SER A 465 9.83 -3.99 -11.55
C SER A 465 9.54 -4.52 -10.14
N GLN A 466 8.46 -4.08 -9.50
CA GLN A 466 8.09 -4.59 -8.17
C GLN A 466 7.64 -6.05 -8.22
N ILE A 467 6.94 -6.49 -9.28
CA ILE A 467 6.65 -7.92 -9.48
C ILE A 467 7.96 -8.71 -9.57
N ALA A 468 8.94 -8.26 -10.35
CA ALA A 468 10.23 -8.93 -10.46
C ALA A 468 10.96 -9.01 -9.09
N ASN A 469 10.95 -7.93 -8.32
CA ASN A 469 11.53 -7.90 -6.97
C ASN A 469 10.82 -8.86 -6.01
N SER A 470 9.49 -8.94 -6.09
CA SER A 470 8.69 -9.91 -5.33
C SER A 470 9.12 -11.33 -5.62
N ILE A 471 9.17 -11.70 -6.91
CA ILE A 471 9.51 -13.05 -7.34
C ILE A 471 10.93 -13.41 -6.90
N THR A 472 11.88 -12.48 -7.09
CA THR A 472 13.27 -12.66 -6.70
C THR A 472 13.38 -12.90 -5.20
N SER A 473 12.75 -12.06 -4.38
CA SER A 473 12.72 -12.22 -2.92
C SER A 473 12.07 -13.54 -2.50
N TRP A 474 11.00 -13.96 -3.19
CA TRP A 474 10.31 -15.23 -2.91
C TRP A 474 11.22 -16.45 -3.15
N LEU A 475 12.05 -16.40 -4.20
CA LEU A 475 13.02 -17.44 -4.55
C LEU A 475 14.20 -17.47 -3.55
N GLU A 476 14.74 -16.29 -3.21
CA GLU A 476 15.82 -16.14 -2.24
C GLU A 476 15.44 -16.69 -0.86
N LEU A 477 14.21 -16.42 -0.40
CA LEU A 477 13.67 -16.97 0.84
C LEU A 477 13.58 -18.51 0.88
N ARG A 478 13.78 -19.18 -0.26
CA ARG A 478 13.81 -20.65 -0.38
C ARG A 478 15.21 -21.18 -0.68
N GLY A 479 16.24 -20.34 -0.60
CA GLY A 479 17.62 -20.71 -0.92
C GLY A 479 17.84 -20.97 -2.41
N ILE A 480 16.91 -20.54 -3.28
CA ILE A 480 17.05 -20.62 -4.73
C ILE A 480 17.87 -19.40 -5.18
N SER A 481 19.12 -19.37 -4.74
CA SER A 481 20.05 -18.27 -5.00
C SER A 481 20.99 -18.68 -6.13
N HIS A 482 20.74 -18.14 -7.33
CA HIS A 482 21.65 -17.93 -8.48
C HIS A 482 20.82 -17.79 -9.76
N MET A 483 20.07 -16.70 -9.86
CA MET A 483 19.70 -16.13 -11.17
C MET A 483 20.38 -14.77 -11.36
N HIS A 484 21.61 -14.62 -10.84
CA HIS A 484 22.48 -13.49 -11.17
C HIS A 484 22.85 -13.60 -12.65
N GLY A 485 22.04 -12.98 -13.51
CA GLY A 485 22.19 -13.01 -14.97
C GLY A 485 20.90 -13.28 -15.74
N VAL A 486 19.80 -13.65 -15.08
CA VAL A 486 18.54 -13.92 -15.77
C VAL A 486 17.66 -12.67 -15.74
N SER A 487 17.96 -11.75 -16.65
CA SER A 487 17.30 -10.43 -16.76
C SER A 487 15.88 -10.47 -17.33
N GLU A 488 15.36 -11.64 -17.70
CA GLU A 488 14.07 -11.76 -18.36
C GLU A 488 12.96 -12.17 -17.39
N PHE A 489 11.96 -11.30 -17.29
CA PHE A 489 10.73 -11.48 -16.53
C PHE A 489 10.06 -12.85 -16.75
N ALA A 490 10.18 -13.42 -17.95
CA ALA A 490 9.64 -14.75 -18.28
C ALA A 490 10.28 -15.88 -17.46
N ASN A 491 11.61 -15.85 -17.31
CA ASN A 491 12.34 -16.88 -16.57
C ASN A 491 12.04 -16.82 -15.07
N LEU A 492 11.77 -15.63 -14.52
CA LEU A 492 11.28 -15.49 -13.14
C LEU A 492 9.93 -16.17 -12.94
N LEU A 493 9.01 -16.02 -13.91
CA LEU A 493 7.72 -16.70 -13.88
C LEU A 493 7.88 -18.21 -14.00
N ASP A 494 8.80 -18.69 -14.85
CA ASP A 494 9.12 -20.12 -14.96
C ASP A 494 9.72 -20.67 -13.67
N ALA A 495 10.62 -19.94 -13.01
CA ALA A 495 11.22 -20.34 -11.75
C ALA A 495 10.18 -20.46 -10.63
N ILE A 496 9.24 -19.51 -10.51
CA ILE A 496 8.12 -19.65 -9.56
C ILE A 496 7.25 -20.85 -9.92
N THR A 497 6.89 -20.97 -11.19
CA THR A 497 6.07 -22.08 -11.70
C THR A 497 6.71 -23.41 -11.30
N ALA A 498 8.04 -23.51 -11.40
CA ALA A 498 8.78 -24.73 -11.08
C ALA A 498 8.84 -25.09 -9.60
N ASN A 499 8.74 -24.12 -8.69
CA ASN A 499 9.06 -24.28 -7.27
C ASN A 499 7.87 -24.02 -6.32
N ALA A 500 6.75 -23.51 -6.82
CA ALA A 500 5.62 -23.16 -5.98
C ALA A 500 4.81 -24.39 -5.53
N THR A 501 4.33 -24.34 -4.29
CA THR A 501 3.57 -25.42 -3.64
C THR A 501 2.12 -25.02 -3.38
N LEU A 502 1.28 -25.95 -2.92
CA LEU A 502 -0.09 -25.66 -2.48
C LEU A 502 -0.16 -24.52 -1.44
N ALA A 503 0.83 -24.44 -0.54
CA ALA A 503 0.91 -23.40 0.47
C ALA A 503 1.06 -21.98 -0.11
N ASP A 504 1.57 -21.87 -1.35
CA ASP A 504 1.83 -20.59 -2.02
C ASP A 504 0.62 -20.05 -2.78
N ARG A 505 -0.54 -20.73 -2.72
CA ARG A 505 -1.75 -20.36 -3.46
C ARG A 505 -2.17 -18.91 -3.23
N GLY A 506 -2.09 -18.41 -1.98
CA GLY A 506 -2.42 -17.02 -1.65
C GLY A 506 -1.52 -16.03 -2.39
N TYR A 507 -0.21 -16.24 -2.29
CA TYR A 507 0.80 -15.44 -2.98
C TYR A 507 0.63 -15.49 -4.51
N LEU A 508 0.42 -16.67 -5.09
CA LEU A 508 0.23 -16.82 -6.53
C LEU A 508 -1.05 -16.17 -7.05
N ASN A 509 -2.14 -16.20 -6.28
CA ASN A 509 -3.35 -15.46 -6.63
C ASN A 509 -3.08 -13.96 -6.72
N LYS A 510 -2.34 -13.42 -5.74
CA LYS A 510 -1.94 -12.01 -5.73
C LYS A 510 -0.99 -11.68 -6.89
N LEU A 511 -0.03 -12.56 -7.18
CA LEU A 511 0.86 -12.42 -8.32
C LEU A 511 0.09 -12.38 -9.64
N ASN A 512 -0.87 -13.30 -9.83
CA ASN A 512 -1.72 -13.32 -11.02
C ASN A 512 -2.59 -12.05 -11.14
N GLN A 513 -3.07 -11.50 -10.02
CA GLN A 513 -3.76 -10.20 -10.04
C GLN A 513 -2.82 -9.09 -10.52
N CYS A 514 -1.56 -9.06 -10.05
CA CYS A 514 -0.57 -8.08 -10.51
C CYS A 514 -0.29 -8.23 -12.01
N LEU A 515 -0.09 -9.47 -12.48
CA LEU A 515 0.14 -9.77 -13.89
C LEU A 515 -1.03 -9.31 -14.76
N ALA A 516 -2.26 -9.57 -14.34
CA ALA A 516 -3.46 -9.12 -15.04
C ALA A 516 -3.56 -7.58 -15.06
N ALA A 517 -3.24 -6.91 -13.95
CA ALA A 517 -3.28 -5.45 -13.84
C ALA A 517 -2.34 -4.75 -14.83
N ILE A 518 -1.16 -5.33 -15.09
CA ILE A 518 -0.20 -4.83 -16.08
C ILE A 518 -0.47 -5.34 -17.51
N GLY A 519 -1.59 -6.04 -17.75
CA GLY A 519 -1.96 -6.57 -19.07
C GLY A 519 -1.16 -7.80 -19.52
N HIS A 520 -0.54 -8.54 -18.60
CA HIS A 520 0.25 -9.73 -18.92
C HIS A 520 -0.65 -10.97 -19.06
N ASN A 521 -0.62 -11.63 -20.23
CA ASN A 521 -1.54 -12.73 -20.57
C ASN A 521 -1.25 -14.07 -19.88
N ARG A 522 -0.07 -14.23 -19.27
CA ARG A 522 0.29 -15.46 -18.56
C ARG A 522 -0.29 -15.45 -17.15
N SER A 523 -1.05 -16.49 -16.82
CA SER A 523 -1.49 -16.80 -15.46
C SER A 523 -0.79 -18.07 -14.96
N ILE A 524 -0.34 -18.07 -13.72
CA ILE A 524 0.29 -19.22 -13.07
C ILE A 524 -0.81 -20.00 -12.36
N SER A 525 -1.14 -21.18 -12.88
CA SER A 525 -2.06 -22.12 -12.24
C SER A 525 -1.28 -23.28 -11.67
N LEU A 526 -1.24 -23.42 -10.34
CA LEU A 526 -0.56 -24.54 -9.68
C LEU A 526 -1.05 -25.88 -10.24
N GLY A 527 -2.37 -26.10 -10.32
CA GLY A 527 -2.92 -27.38 -10.78
C GLY A 527 -2.45 -27.76 -12.19
N ALA A 528 -2.55 -26.82 -13.14
CA ALA A 528 -2.08 -27.05 -14.51
C ALA A 528 -0.57 -27.25 -14.59
N THR A 529 0.18 -26.55 -13.72
CA THR A 529 1.65 -26.65 -13.64
C THR A 529 2.09 -28.02 -13.18
N TRP A 530 1.56 -28.50 -12.07
CA TRP A 530 1.87 -29.82 -11.52
C TRP A 530 1.48 -30.95 -12.48
N VAL A 531 0.37 -30.81 -13.21
CA VAL A 531 0.01 -31.76 -14.28
C VAL A 531 1.04 -31.75 -15.41
N ALA A 532 1.48 -30.58 -15.88
CA ALA A 532 2.46 -30.48 -16.95
C ALA A 532 3.85 -31.01 -16.52
N GLN A 533 4.29 -30.71 -15.30
CA GLN A 533 5.54 -31.23 -14.74
C GLN A 533 5.47 -32.75 -14.55
N GLY A 534 4.36 -33.26 -14.00
CA GLY A 534 4.15 -34.68 -13.84
C GLY A 534 4.17 -35.42 -15.19
N ALA A 535 3.56 -34.85 -16.23
CA ALA A 535 3.61 -35.40 -17.58
C ALA A 535 5.04 -35.41 -18.16
N SER A 536 5.79 -34.32 -17.99
CA SER A 536 7.18 -34.25 -18.46
C SER A 536 8.10 -35.25 -17.73
N LYS A 537 7.95 -35.43 -16.41
CA LYS A 537 8.69 -36.44 -15.64
C LYS A 537 8.30 -37.85 -16.04
N TYR A 538 7.02 -38.08 -16.32
CA TYR A 538 6.52 -39.35 -16.84
C TYR A 538 7.16 -39.69 -18.19
N GLU A 539 7.24 -38.73 -19.11
CA GLU A 539 7.92 -38.89 -20.41
C GLU A 539 9.43 -39.14 -20.26
N ALA A 540 10.04 -38.67 -19.18
CA ALA A 540 11.44 -38.91 -18.82
C ALA A 540 11.66 -40.19 -17.99
N ASP A 541 10.64 -41.06 -17.88
CA ASP A 541 10.62 -42.29 -17.07
C ASP A 541 10.84 -42.10 -15.55
N ASP A 542 10.79 -40.86 -15.04
CA ASP A 542 10.74 -40.57 -13.60
C ASP A 542 9.32 -40.68 -13.07
N TYR A 543 8.83 -41.93 -12.99
CA TYR A 543 7.47 -42.20 -12.54
C TYR A 543 7.23 -41.83 -11.07
N LYS A 544 8.27 -41.90 -10.22
CA LYS A 544 8.14 -41.50 -8.80
C LYS A 544 7.95 -39.99 -8.67
N GLY A 545 8.74 -39.20 -9.41
CA GLY A 545 8.57 -37.75 -9.48
C GLY A 545 7.23 -37.37 -10.10
N ALA A 546 6.81 -38.05 -11.17
CA ALA A 546 5.50 -37.83 -11.79
C ALA A 546 4.33 -38.08 -10.82
N ILE A 547 4.38 -39.16 -10.03
CA ILE A 547 3.37 -39.45 -9.01
C ILE A 547 3.28 -38.35 -7.96
N ALA A 548 4.43 -37.85 -7.49
CA ALA A 548 4.47 -36.76 -6.51
C ALA A 548 3.79 -35.51 -7.09
N ASP A 549 4.10 -35.16 -8.33
CA ASP A 549 3.54 -33.97 -8.98
C ASP A 549 2.03 -34.11 -9.24
N PHE A 550 1.58 -35.24 -9.79
CA PHE A 550 0.14 -35.47 -9.99
C PHE A 550 -0.64 -35.51 -8.66
N THR A 551 -0.01 -35.96 -7.57
CA THR A 551 -0.62 -35.93 -6.25
C THR A 551 -0.86 -34.49 -5.78
N GLN A 552 0.12 -33.61 -5.97
CA GLN A 552 -0.05 -32.18 -5.68
C GLN A 552 -1.17 -31.55 -6.54
N ALA A 553 -1.26 -31.92 -7.83
CA ALA A 553 -2.35 -31.47 -8.70
C ALA A 553 -3.74 -31.91 -8.19
N ILE A 554 -3.86 -33.15 -7.72
CA ILE A 554 -5.11 -33.71 -7.19
C ILE A 554 -5.50 -33.09 -5.84
N GLU A 555 -4.52 -32.77 -4.99
CA GLU A 555 -4.76 -32.05 -3.73
C GLU A 555 -5.32 -30.64 -3.98
N LEU A 556 -4.90 -29.99 -5.08
CA LEU A 556 -5.40 -28.69 -5.52
C LEU A 556 -6.79 -28.77 -6.16
N ASP A 557 -7.01 -29.76 -7.02
CA ASP A 557 -8.27 -30.00 -7.72
C ASP A 557 -8.58 -31.50 -7.73
N ASN A 558 -9.39 -31.93 -6.76
CA ASN A 558 -9.82 -33.31 -6.62
C ASN A 558 -10.83 -33.76 -7.69
N LEU A 559 -11.21 -32.88 -8.61
CA LEU A 559 -12.06 -33.18 -9.77
C LEU A 559 -11.24 -33.30 -11.07
N HIS A 560 -9.91 -33.17 -11.00
CA HIS A 560 -9.04 -33.17 -12.17
C HIS A 560 -8.83 -34.58 -12.75
N VAL A 561 -9.77 -35.03 -13.59
CA VAL A 561 -9.81 -36.37 -14.22
C VAL A 561 -8.47 -36.79 -14.82
N GLU A 562 -7.80 -35.90 -15.56
CA GLU A 562 -6.55 -36.24 -16.24
C GLU A 562 -5.40 -36.50 -15.26
N ALA A 563 -5.40 -35.85 -14.08
CA ALA A 563 -4.33 -36.04 -13.10
C ALA A 563 -4.44 -37.44 -12.46
N TYR A 564 -5.66 -37.90 -12.17
CA TYR A 564 -5.92 -39.28 -11.74
C TYR A 564 -5.53 -40.29 -12.83
N LEU A 565 -5.90 -40.05 -14.09
CA LEU A 565 -5.52 -40.94 -15.20
C LEU A 565 -4.00 -41.09 -15.34
N GLN A 566 -3.27 -39.97 -15.35
CA GLN A 566 -1.82 -39.96 -15.55
C GLN A 566 -1.07 -40.51 -14.32
N ARG A 567 -1.54 -40.23 -13.10
CA ARG A 567 -0.99 -40.84 -11.88
C ARG A 567 -1.22 -42.35 -11.84
N GLY A 568 -2.39 -42.80 -12.26
CA GLY A 568 -2.70 -44.22 -12.43
C GLY A 568 -1.73 -44.91 -13.40
N GLN A 569 -1.41 -44.27 -14.53
CA GLN A 569 -0.41 -44.79 -15.48
C GLN A 569 0.98 -44.88 -14.87
N ALA A 570 1.42 -43.83 -14.17
CA ALA A 570 2.69 -43.84 -13.47
C ALA A 570 2.77 -44.97 -12.41
N TYR A 571 1.67 -45.22 -11.68
CA TYR A 571 1.58 -46.38 -10.78
C TYR A 571 1.65 -47.71 -11.52
N THR A 572 0.97 -47.86 -12.66
CA THR A 572 1.05 -49.06 -13.50
C THR A 572 2.50 -49.35 -13.94
N ASN A 573 3.24 -48.35 -14.40
CA ASN A 573 4.65 -48.52 -14.81
C ASN A 573 5.58 -48.88 -13.64
N LEU A 574 5.23 -48.52 -12.41
CA LEU A 574 5.94 -48.94 -11.20
C LEU A 574 5.46 -50.30 -10.63
N GLY A 575 4.54 -50.99 -11.30
CA GLY A 575 3.97 -52.26 -10.84
C GLY A 575 2.99 -52.11 -9.65
N LYS A 576 2.56 -50.90 -9.34
CA LYS A 576 1.66 -50.57 -8.22
C LYS A 576 0.20 -50.63 -8.65
N TYR A 577 -0.23 -51.80 -9.14
CA TYR A 577 -1.50 -51.96 -9.84
C TYR A 577 -2.74 -51.63 -9.00
N GLN A 578 -2.75 -51.92 -7.69
CA GLN A 578 -3.88 -51.57 -6.82
C GLN A 578 -4.06 -50.04 -6.72
N GLN A 579 -2.98 -49.29 -6.54
CA GLN A 579 -3.03 -47.83 -6.49
C GLN A 579 -3.46 -47.23 -7.84
N ALA A 580 -3.03 -47.85 -8.95
CA ALA A 580 -3.49 -47.47 -10.27
C ALA A 580 -5.00 -47.71 -10.46
N ILE A 581 -5.53 -48.84 -9.98
CA ILE A 581 -6.95 -49.17 -10.03
C ILE A 581 -7.78 -48.13 -9.26
N ASP A 582 -7.33 -47.73 -8.07
CA ASP A 582 -8.01 -46.72 -7.26
C ASP A 582 -8.10 -45.39 -8.03
N ASP A 583 -6.99 -44.95 -8.63
CA ASP A 583 -6.92 -43.71 -9.41
C ASP A 583 -7.77 -43.78 -10.70
N TYR A 584 -7.70 -44.87 -11.46
CA TYR A 584 -8.55 -45.04 -12.65
C TYR A 584 -10.03 -45.12 -12.29
N SER A 585 -10.37 -45.76 -11.16
CA SER A 585 -11.74 -45.83 -10.67
C SER A 585 -12.25 -44.44 -10.30
N LYS A 586 -11.42 -43.61 -9.67
CA LYS A 586 -11.78 -42.22 -9.38
C LYS A 586 -11.96 -41.41 -10.67
N ALA A 587 -11.10 -41.60 -11.67
CA ALA A 587 -11.26 -40.98 -12.98
C ALA A 587 -12.56 -41.41 -13.69
N ILE A 588 -12.97 -42.68 -13.55
CA ILE A 588 -14.25 -43.20 -14.08
C ILE A 588 -15.44 -42.61 -13.31
N GLU A 589 -15.36 -42.49 -11.99
CA GLU A 589 -16.40 -41.84 -11.18
C GLU A 589 -16.65 -40.40 -11.64
N LEU A 590 -15.56 -39.65 -11.85
CA LEU A 590 -15.61 -38.26 -12.31
C LEU A 590 -16.01 -38.13 -13.80
N ARG A 591 -15.61 -39.08 -14.64
CA ARG A 591 -15.95 -39.13 -16.07
C ARG A 591 -16.36 -40.56 -16.50
N PRO A 592 -17.64 -40.92 -16.34
CA PRO A 592 -18.13 -42.29 -16.59
C PRO A 592 -18.03 -42.79 -18.03
N ASN A 593 -17.79 -41.89 -18.99
CA ASN A 593 -17.62 -42.18 -20.41
C ASN A 593 -16.16 -42.08 -20.87
N SER A 594 -15.18 -42.30 -19.98
CA SER A 594 -13.76 -42.31 -20.34
C SER A 594 -13.31 -43.71 -20.79
N ALA A 595 -13.36 -43.98 -22.10
CA ALA A 595 -12.89 -45.26 -22.67
C ALA A 595 -11.46 -45.61 -22.22
N LYS A 596 -10.55 -44.62 -22.26
CA LYS A 596 -9.17 -44.76 -21.80
C LYS A 596 -9.07 -45.24 -20.35
N ALA A 597 -9.86 -44.66 -19.44
CA ALA A 597 -9.82 -45.03 -18.02
C ALA A 597 -10.23 -46.49 -17.79
N TYR A 598 -11.28 -46.95 -18.48
CA TYR A 598 -11.67 -48.37 -18.43
C TYR A 598 -10.58 -49.27 -19.03
N ASN A 599 -10.00 -48.91 -20.17
CA ASN A 599 -8.92 -49.71 -20.76
C ASN A 599 -7.70 -49.82 -19.83
N TYR A 600 -7.27 -48.70 -19.23
CA TYR A 600 -6.11 -48.71 -18.33
C TYR A 600 -6.39 -49.45 -17.01
N ARG A 601 -7.61 -49.34 -16.47
CA ARG A 601 -8.03 -50.12 -15.30
C ARG A 601 -8.11 -51.61 -15.60
N GLY A 602 -8.62 -51.98 -16.78
CA GLY A 602 -8.62 -53.35 -17.26
C GLY A 602 -7.22 -53.94 -17.35
N ASN A 603 -6.27 -53.16 -17.87
CA ASN A 603 -4.85 -53.55 -17.92
C ASN A 603 -4.30 -53.77 -16.50
N ALA A 604 -4.56 -52.87 -15.55
CA ALA A 604 -4.12 -53.05 -14.16
C ALA A 604 -4.75 -54.28 -13.47
N TYR A 605 -6.04 -54.57 -13.70
CA TYR A 605 -6.69 -55.80 -13.20
C TYR A 605 -6.10 -57.07 -13.83
N ARG A 606 -5.75 -57.04 -15.12
CA ARG A 606 -5.09 -58.18 -15.78
C ARG A 606 -3.75 -58.49 -15.13
N GLU A 607 -2.94 -57.49 -14.86
CA GLU A 607 -1.63 -57.69 -14.20
C GLU A 607 -1.77 -58.23 -12.76
N LEU A 608 -2.90 -58.00 -12.09
CA LEU A 608 -3.24 -58.62 -10.80
C LEU A 608 -3.85 -60.04 -10.93
N GLY A 609 -4.06 -60.55 -12.14
CA GLY A 609 -4.70 -61.83 -12.40
C GLY A 609 -6.23 -61.82 -12.38
N GLU A 610 -6.85 -60.65 -12.23
CA GLU A 610 -8.31 -60.48 -12.18
C GLU A 610 -8.93 -60.38 -13.59
N CYS A 611 -8.66 -61.39 -14.42
CA CYS A 611 -8.98 -61.39 -15.86
C CYS A 611 -10.47 -61.17 -16.16
N LYS A 612 -11.39 -61.66 -15.31
CA LYS A 612 -12.84 -61.45 -15.50
C LYS A 612 -13.24 -59.97 -15.36
N ILE A 613 -12.66 -59.28 -14.39
CA ILE A 613 -12.92 -57.85 -14.16
C ILE A 613 -12.29 -57.03 -15.28
N ALA A 614 -11.07 -57.40 -15.70
CA ALA A 614 -10.39 -56.79 -16.83
C ALA A 614 -11.20 -56.86 -18.13
N ILE A 615 -11.76 -58.04 -18.48
CA ILE A 615 -12.62 -58.20 -19.65
C ILE A 615 -13.85 -57.29 -19.61
N ALA A 616 -14.51 -57.18 -18.44
CA ALA A 616 -15.66 -56.30 -18.27
C ALA A 616 -15.30 -54.82 -18.50
N ASP A 617 -14.14 -54.38 -18.01
CA ASP A 617 -13.63 -53.04 -18.24
C ASP A 617 -13.28 -52.80 -19.72
N TYR A 618 -12.65 -53.76 -20.41
CA TYR A 618 -12.41 -53.64 -21.86
C TYR A 618 -13.71 -53.60 -22.67
N ASP A 619 -14.70 -54.42 -22.33
CA ASP A 619 -16.03 -54.40 -22.97
C ASP A 619 -16.70 -53.03 -22.78
N ARG A 620 -16.57 -52.45 -21.58
CA ARG A 620 -17.08 -51.10 -21.32
C ARG A 620 -16.31 -50.04 -22.13
N SER A 621 -14.99 -50.15 -22.21
CA SER A 621 -14.15 -49.30 -23.06
C SER A 621 -14.60 -49.37 -24.53
N LEU A 622 -14.81 -50.57 -25.07
CA LEU A 622 -15.24 -50.80 -26.46
C LEU A 622 -16.69 -50.40 -26.73
N THR A 623 -17.54 -50.39 -25.71
CA THR A 623 -18.88 -49.81 -25.82
C THR A 623 -18.82 -48.29 -26.01
N ILE A 624 -17.84 -47.63 -25.38
CA ILE A 624 -17.65 -46.18 -25.46
C ILE A 624 -16.88 -45.79 -26.74
N ASP A 625 -15.79 -46.50 -27.06
CA ASP A 625 -15.02 -46.35 -28.29
C ASP A 625 -14.87 -47.70 -29.01
N PRO A 626 -15.80 -48.03 -29.93
CA PRO A 626 -15.79 -49.29 -30.68
C PRO A 626 -14.59 -49.46 -31.62
N ASN A 627 -13.87 -48.38 -31.93
CA ASN A 627 -12.74 -48.38 -32.85
C ASN A 627 -11.39 -48.48 -32.15
N SER A 628 -11.36 -48.49 -30.81
CA SER A 628 -10.13 -48.66 -30.02
C SER A 628 -9.44 -50.00 -30.35
N THR A 629 -8.36 -49.94 -31.12
CA THR A 629 -7.55 -51.12 -31.46
C THR A 629 -6.79 -51.66 -30.25
N THR A 630 -6.36 -50.76 -29.35
CA THR A 630 -5.70 -51.12 -28.08
C THR A 630 -6.63 -51.95 -27.20
N ALA A 631 -7.86 -51.49 -26.95
CA ALA A 631 -8.81 -52.24 -26.12
C ALA A 631 -9.20 -53.59 -26.71
N LYS A 632 -9.33 -53.71 -28.04
CA LYS A 632 -9.56 -55.00 -28.70
C LYS A 632 -8.40 -55.96 -28.49
N SER A 633 -7.17 -55.46 -28.61
CA SER A 633 -5.95 -56.26 -28.42
C SER A 633 -5.78 -56.68 -26.97
N ASP A 634 -5.88 -55.74 -26.02
CA ASP A 634 -5.74 -55.98 -24.58
C ASP A 634 -6.78 -57.00 -24.08
N ARG A 635 -8.03 -56.89 -24.56
CA ARG A 635 -9.09 -57.85 -24.30
C ARG A 635 -8.77 -59.25 -24.84
N ARG A 636 -8.31 -59.35 -26.09
CA ARG A 636 -7.94 -60.64 -26.70
C ARG A 636 -6.82 -61.32 -25.92
N ILE A 637 -5.75 -60.57 -25.61
CA ILE A 637 -4.63 -61.07 -24.81
C ILE A 637 -5.12 -61.60 -23.46
N THR A 638 -6.04 -60.87 -22.80
CA THR A 638 -6.60 -61.29 -21.51
C THR A 638 -7.45 -62.55 -21.61
N LEU A 639 -8.20 -62.70 -22.71
CA LEU A 639 -8.97 -63.93 -22.99
C LEU A 639 -8.08 -65.13 -23.28
N ASP A 640 -6.91 -64.92 -23.89
CA ASP A 640 -5.94 -65.99 -24.13
C ASP A 640 -5.21 -66.42 -22.85
N ILE A 641 -5.13 -65.54 -21.84
CA ILE A 641 -4.54 -65.81 -20.51
C ILE A 641 -5.53 -66.51 -19.56
N MET A 642 -6.83 -66.25 -19.72
CA MET A 642 -7.92 -66.78 -18.87
C MET A 642 -8.31 -68.19 -19.27
#